data_AF-A0A4Y9QJY2-F1
#
_entry.id   AF-A0A4Y9QJY2-F1
#
_cell.length_a   1.000
_cell.length_b   1.000
_cell.length_c   1.000
_cell.angle_alpha   90.00
_cell.angle_beta   90.00
_cell.angle_gamma   90.00
#
_symmetry.space_group_name_H-M   'P 1'
#
loop_
_entity.id
_entity.type
_entity.pdbx_description
1 polymer ?
#
loop_
_entity_poly.entity_id
_entity_poly.type
_entity_poly.pdbx_seq_one_letter_code
_entity_poly.pdbx_strand_id
1 'polypeptide(L)'
;MKIYAGAPAAARHYVEADRGRADDYYLSEGTGLARRYTVTDGRVAELAPLTGDTYETWVAGRDSETGEPRGQLRGDEHAVRFVEVVVNGPKTWSLAAALHPDIALAYEAAQDRAAGQIIGWLSQHATTRVGPRGGQVQVALEVLEAATVRHYTSRANDPHWHLHLQLLSRVFAAGKWRGLHTVGVRDFLGAINGIGHAAMACDPELNAAFARNGYRKDGTGEILELVEYTGPFSARHAQIARNVDRYEREWTAAHPGESPGPALRRAWDARAWADGRPDKVTAQPGVGLEERWRAELSALGYRDPGRPVDLAPTPVGALDREQLVQRALARLAAGRSAWNAADVRGEAERLIAAGGVVADAGVRIELAEDLTARALQRCLPLLDRDGVPEHIRAWTSQTVLDVEADLTTRLAARAVSDTDLVLPVERAAAAGRLDAGQAAAVASLAGDRPLVVVEGAAGAGKTTTLAATRDLLEARGRRLVVVTPTRKAAKVAAGELGTAAGSAASLAFGHGWRWNDEGRWTRLAVGEDDPATGRVYAGPSEAARLRSGDLLLVDEAGMVDQDTARALLTVADECQVRVALLGDRHQLSAVGRGGVLDLAADAVDPAAHLTLDGVHRFTRTEQEGRTTPDTGYAELTLAMRTGEDPGTVFDALLARGEIKLHPDAAARQDTLATAAAASSYAAGRRVAVVVDTRDQAAELNNAIRERLVTAGRVDDRTLAVTGAGERIGAGDRIATRRNDRHLDVANRDVWVVTAVGRRGGLLVTPAVTPTGTVPGNGSGGVTPAGPGIRVLPADYVTEHVELAYATTAYGVQGDTVTASHVVIGEQTGASSCYVGMTRGRTANTAHLVATDADEAREQWVAVFARDRADLGPAHAAGLAAREVARYAPSRPLDQAVADLHVAWTAEQRCLDRLALATSRRDLFRSIAALEVDRADRLTALEVTSEQTATAVAHAQQRADDSAAAIAVQAARLRNRLLTAWDVQREEAREAAQAVLNGPGRLGFRRAAVARAAEQLADWADTWQPYFPAMPTDPRGLATLAVSADDRARLRAAFDDHARRHAESARPEHRRLTAEVDLAQTAHGRARRELVQARRQRDDRRARLDAIGHPFDPDAHVADAERDVAATEQQLAVVRTRVAQLRAEPALHSQPADLLTRERARWRARHDAEDHRARTDNPHIRSGLGTPPPDLKPISLLAPHPDTGPGVGR
;
A
#
# COMPACT_ATOMS: atom_id res chain seq x y z
N MET A 1 3.30 -3.29 16.04
CA MET A 1 3.91 -2.94 14.75
C MET A 1 4.90 -1.81 14.96
N LYS A 2 6.11 -1.95 14.42
CA LYS A 2 7.16 -0.93 14.45
C LYS A 2 7.53 -0.59 13.00
N ILE A 3 7.77 0.68 12.70
CA ILE A 3 8.29 1.11 11.40
C ILE A 3 9.75 1.44 11.61
N TYR A 4 10.65 0.73 10.92
CA TYR A 4 12.08 1.01 11.02
C TYR A 4 12.50 1.95 9.88
N ALA A 5 12.94 3.16 10.23
CA ALA A 5 13.50 4.15 9.28
C ALA A 5 15.00 4.40 9.48
N GLY A 6 15.63 3.70 10.44
CA GLY A 6 17.04 3.87 10.77
C GLY A 6 18.03 3.43 9.68
N ALA A 7 19.31 3.65 9.95
CA ALA A 7 20.40 3.26 9.05
C ALA A 7 20.46 1.72 8.88
N PRO A 8 20.59 1.19 7.65
CA PRO A 8 20.65 -0.27 7.43
C PRO A 8 21.73 -0.98 8.24
N ALA A 9 22.91 -0.37 8.37
CA ALA A 9 24.00 -0.91 9.18
C ALA A 9 23.63 -1.07 10.67
N ALA A 10 22.77 -0.19 11.19
CA ALA A 10 22.30 -0.28 12.56
C ALA A 10 21.32 -1.44 12.74
N ALA A 11 20.58 -1.87 11.70
CA ALA A 11 19.68 -3.01 11.77
C ALA A 11 20.41 -4.36 11.90
N ARG A 12 21.73 -4.41 11.63
CA ARG A 12 22.53 -5.65 11.80
C ARG A 12 22.45 -6.23 13.22
N HIS A 13 22.09 -5.44 14.23
CA HIS A 13 21.90 -5.93 15.60
C HIS A 13 20.84 -7.05 15.71
N TYR A 14 19.91 -7.15 14.75
CA TYR A 14 18.94 -8.26 14.73
C TYR A 14 19.62 -9.61 14.41
N VAL A 15 20.76 -9.62 13.72
CA VAL A 15 21.37 -10.85 13.18
C VAL A 15 22.84 -11.05 13.54
N GLU A 16 23.57 -10.02 13.99
CA GLU A 16 25.01 -10.10 14.28
C GLU A 16 25.34 -9.84 15.75
N ALA A 17 26.17 -10.73 16.32
CA ALA A 17 26.67 -10.65 17.69
C ALA A 17 27.65 -9.49 17.99
N ASP A 18 28.21 -8.81 16.97
CA ASP A 18 29.45 -8.01 17.09
C ASP A 18 29.28 -6.48 17.06
N ARG A 19 28.06 -5.91 16.98
CA ARG A 19 27.86 -4.43 16.98
C ARG A 19 26.77 -3.99 17.96
N GLY A 20 27.19 -3.49 19.13
CA GLY A 20 26.29 -3.17 20.24
C GLY A 20 25.71 -1.76 20.26
N ARG A 21 24.37 -1.65 20.38
CA ARG A 21 23.59 -0.50 20.89
C ARG A 21 22.18 -0.95 21.32
N ALA A 22 21.77 -0.51 22.53
CA ALA A 22 20.44 -0.38 23.15
C ALA A 22 19.40 -1.54 23.09
N ASP A 23 19.47 -2.45 22.11
CA ASP A 23 18.52 -3.56 21.93
C ASP A 23 19.26 -4.93 21.93
N ASP A 24 20.47 -4.99 22.50
CA ASP A 24 21.49 -6.06 22.41
C ASP A 24 21.15 -7.45 23.04
N TYR A 25 19.89 -7.76 23.30
CA TYR A 25 19.49 -9.10 23.81
C TYR A 25 19.30 -10.15 22.70
N TYR A 26 19.32 -9.70 21.45
CA TYR A 26 19.24 -10.55 20.26
C TYR A 26 20.51 -11.39 20.00
N LEU A 27 21.58 -11.17 20.77
CA LEU A 27 22.96 -11.40 20.36
C LEU A 27 23.59 -12.74 20.78
N SER A 28 22.92 -13.59 21.56
CA SER A 28 23.53 -14.85 22.06
C SER A 28 22.80 -16.14 21.65
N GLU A 29 21.77 -16.03 20.82
CA GLU A 29 20.66 -17.00 20.84
C GLU A 29 20.23 -17.56 19.48
N GLY A 30 20.75 -17.02 18.38
CA GLY A 30 20.36 -17.44 17.02
C GLY A 30 21.48 -18.11 16.24
N THR A 31 21.14 -18.63 15.05
CA THR A 31 22.12 -19.06 14.03
C THR A 31 22.94 -17.89 13.47
N GLY A 32 22.62 -16.63 13.84
CA GLY A 32 23.16 -15.42 13.22
C GLY A 32 22.62 -15.18 11.80
N LEU A 33 21.51 -15.83 11.45
CA LEU A 33 20.90 -15.78 10.12
C LEU A 33 19.43 -15.36 10.20
N ALA A 34 19.03 -14.41 9.37
CA ALA A 34 17.62 -14.12 9.14
C ALA A 34 17.08 -15.04 8.04
N ARG A 35 15.98 -15.74 8.30
CA ARG A 35 15.28 -16.49 7.24
C ARG A 35 14.60 -15.50 6.32
N ARG A 36 14.70 -15.70 5.02
CA ARG A 36 14.18 -14.79 3.99
C ARG A 36 13.06 -15.46 3.23
N TYR A 37 11.97 -14.75 3.01
CA TYR A 37 10.82 -15.19 2.25
C TYR A 37 10.56 -14.22 1.10
N THR A 38 10.09 -14.77 -0.01
CA THR A 38 9.49 -14.00 -1.09
C THR A 38 8.11 -14.55 -1.38
N VAL A 39 7.24 -13.70 -1.87
CA VAL A 39 5.94 -14.10 -2.38
C VAL A 39 5.83 -13.68 -3.82
N THR A 40 5.59 -14.65 -4.70
CA THR A 40 5.38 -14.45 -6.14
C THR A 40 4.13 -15.23 -6.52
N ASP A 41 3.22 -14.61 -7.28
CA ASP A 41 1.94 -15.22 -7.69
C ASP A 41 1.14 -15.79 -6.50
N GLY A 42 1.16 -15.09 -5.37
CA GLY A 42 0.44 -15.47 -4.14
C GLY A 42 1.00 -16.69 -3.40
N ARG A 43 2.17 -17.20 -3.78
CA ARG A 43 2.83 -18.34 -3.14
C ARG A 43 4.04 -17.91 -2.34
N VAL A 44 4.06 -18.26 -1.05
CA VAL A 44 5.20 -18.00 -0.16
C VAL A 44 6.29 -19.02 -0.45
N ALA A 45 7.49 -18.54 -0.75
CA ALA A 45 8.68 -19.35 -0.92
C ALA A 45 9.79 -18.85 0.00
N GLU A 46 10.51 -19.78 0.62
CA GLU A 46 11.72 -19.46 1.38
C GLU A 46 12.90 -19.33 0.41
N LEU A 47 13.71 -18.28 0.60
CA LEU A 47 14.93 -18.01 -0.14
C LEU A 47 16.16 -18.32 0.73
N ALA A 48 17.36 -18.23 0.14
CA ALA A 48 18.59 -18.34 0.91
C ALA A 48 18.58 -17.36 2.11
N PRO A 49 18.96 -17.82 3.31
CA PRO A 49 18.96 -17.00 4.52
C PRO A 49 19.99 -15.88 4.41
N LEU A 50 19.76 -14.80 5.15
CA LEU A 50 20.59 -13.61 5.16
C LEU A 50 21.57 -13.65 6.34
N THR A 51 22.85 -13.55 6.03
CA THR A 51 23.94 -13.16 6.96
C THR A 51 23.85 -11.68 7.30
N GLY A 52 24.62 -11.18 8.27
CA GLY A 52 24.55 -9.76 8.63
C GLY A 52 24.86 -8.77 7.51
N ASP A 53 25.87 -9.01 6.67
CA ASP A 53 26.15 -8.16 5.50
C ASP A 53 25.02 -8.21 4.44
N THR A 54 24.47 -9.41 4.18
CA THR A 54 23.39 -9.58 3.20
C THR A 54 22.05 -9.07 3.74
N TYR A 55 21.84 -9.13 5.05
CA TYR A 55 20.72 -8.54 5.76
C TYR A 55 20.80 -7.01 5.75
N GLU A 56 21.96 -6.41 6.00
CA GLU A 56 22.17 -4.97 5.84
C GLU A 56 21.80 -4.51 4.41
N THR A 57 22.27 -5.26 3.41
CA THR A 57 21.98 -5.00 1.99
C THR A 57 20.48 -5.08 1.71
N TRP A 58 19.81 -6.10 2.24
CA TRP A 58 18.37 -6.28 2.14
C TRP A 58 17.59 -5.13 2.80
N VAL A 59 17.94 -4.75 4.03
CA VAL A 59 17.35 -3.60 4.76
C VAL A 59 17.58 -2.29 4.01
N ALA A 60 18.70 -2.14 3.30
CA ALA A 60 18.93 -0.98 2.44
C ALA A 60 17.98 -0.90 1.24
N GLY A 61 17.16 -1.93 1.00
CA GLY A 61 16.25 -2.02 -0.14
C GLY A 61 16.96 -2.47 -1.41
N ARG A 62 18.03 -3.24 -1.29
CA ARG A 62 18.79 -3.81 -2.40
C ARG A 62 18.59 -5.32 -2.46
N ASP A 63 18.76 -5.87 -3.65
CA ASP A 63 18.87 -7.31 -3.81
C ASP A 63 20.12 -7.80 -3.08
N SER A 64 19.98 -8.80 -2.22
CA SER A 64 21.06 -9.27 -1.35
C SER A 64 22.12 -10.10 -2.09
N GLU A 65 21.84 -10.55 -3.31
CA GLU A 65 22.76 -11.35 -4.13
C GLU A 65 23.47 -10.47 -5.16
N THR A 66 22.75 -9.55 -5.81
CA THR A 66 23.32 -8.69 -6.87
C THR A 66 23.73 -7.30 -6.38
N GLY A 67 23.23 -6.84 -5.23
CA GLY A 67 23.39 -5.48 -4.73
C GLY A 67 22.59 -4.42 -5.48
N GLU A 68 21.80 -4.81 -6.50
CA GLU A 68 21.01 -3.89 -7.30
C GLU A 68 19.90 -3.23 -6.46
N PRO A 69 19.64 -1.93 -6.63
CA PRO A 69 18.58 -1.25 -5.88
C PRO A 69 17.20 -1.70 -6.34
N ARG A 70 16.31 -2.01 -5.38
CA ARG A 70 14.90 -2.31 -5.64
C ARG A 70 14.13 -1.02 -5.92
N GLY A 71 14.37 -0.44 -7.10
CA GLY A 71 13.81 0.84 -7.57
C GLY A 71 14.51 2.05 -6.95
N GLN A 72 13.80 3.18 -6.88
CA GLN A 72 14.37 4.40 -6.30
C GLN A 72 14.38 4.34 -4.77
N LEU A 73 15.58 4.38 -4.20
CA LEU A 73 15.82 4.34 -2.76
C LEU A 73 16.01 5.77 -2.22
N ARG A 74 15.49 6.03 -1.02
CA ARG A 74 15.75 7.27 -0.27
C ARG A 74 17.01 7.09 0.58
N GLY A 75 17.84 8.13 0.61
CA GLY A 75 19.06 8.20 1.42
C GLY A 75 18.90 9.00 2.72
N ASP A 76 17.74 9.63 2.93
CA ASP A 76 17.45 10.41 4.14
C ASP A 76 17.08 9.51 5.34
N GLU A 77 17.12 10.10 6.54
CA GLU A 77 16.84 9.41 7.82
C GLU A 77 15.36 9.01 7.99
N HIS A 78 14.49 9.50 7.11
CA HIS A 78 13.06 9.15 7.08
C HIS A 78 12.74 8.02 6.10
N ALA A 79 13.75 7.40 5.50
CA ALA A 79 13.58 6.30 4.57
C ALA A 79 13.13 5.03 5.31
N VAL A 80 11.81 4.78 5.29
CA VAL A 80 11.24 3.53 5.81
C VAL A 80 11.91 2.33 5.13
N ARG A 81 12.52 1.44 5.92
CA ARG A 81 13.26 0.26 5.46
C ARG A 81 12.39 -0.99 5.50
N PHE A 82 11.73 -1.23 6.64
CA PHE A 82 10.79 -2.33 6.80
C PHE A 82 9.70 -1.99 7.81
N VAL A 83 8.60 -2.73 7.72
CA VAL A 83 7.54 -2.79 8.73
C VAL A 83 7.74 -4.07 9.53
N GLU A 84 7.75 -3.96 10.84
CA GLU A 84 7.95 -5.10 11.74
C GLU A 84 6.69 -5.43 12.55
N VAL A 85 6.40 -6.72 12.64
CA VAL A 85 5.41 -7.31 13.53
C VAL A 85 6.09 -8.41 14.34
N VAL A 86 5.84 -8.43 15.65
CA VAL A 86 6.34 -9.51 16.52
C VAL A 86 5.28 -10.60 16.59
N VAL A 87 5.67 -11.83 16.28
CA VAL A 87 4.82 -13.02 16.39
C VAL A 87 5.20 -13.76 17.66
N ASN A 88 4.29 -13.75 18.63
CA ASN A 88 4.44 -14.43 19.92
C ASN A 88 3.09 -14.89 20.46
N GLY A 89 3.12 -15.94 21.28
CA GLY A 89 2.01 -16.39 22.11
C GLY A 89 2.12 -15.85 23.54
N PRO A 90 1.18 -16.25 24.41
CA PRO A 90 1.23 -15.96 25.83
C PRO A 90 2.57 -16.32 26.48
N LYS A 91 2.96 -15.58 27.52
CA LYS A 91 4.23 -15.79 28.23
C LYS A 91 4.34 -17.21 28.80
N THR A 92 3.21 -17.80 29.20
CA THR A 92 3.16 -19.20 29.68
C THR A 92 3.69 -20.20 28.64
N TRP A 93 3.54 -19.95 27.34
CA TRP A 93 4.10 -20.82 26.30
C TRP A 93 5.62 -20.75 26.24
N SER A 94 6.20 -19.56 26.48
CA SER A 94 7.65 -19.40 26.59
C SER A 94 8.21 -20.07 27.84
N LEU A 95 7.47 -20.05 28.96
CA LEU A 95 7.85 -20.79 30.17
C LEU A 95 7.81 -22.30 29.92
N ALA A 96 6.78 -22.80 29.22
CA ALA A 96 6.68 -24.21 28.85
C ALA A 96 7.82 -24.65 27.93
N ALA A 97 8.19 -23.81 26.94
CA ALA A 97 9.33 -24.05 26.05
C ALA A 97 10.67 -24.11 26.81
N ALA A 98 10.88 -23.23 27.80
CA ALA A 98 12.08 -23.26 28.64
C ALA A 98 12.18 -24.54 29.51
N LEU A 99 11.04 -25.09 29.92
CA LEU A 99 10.98 -26.32 30.71
C LEU A 99 11.20 -27.56 29.83
N HIS A 100 10.67 -27.55 28.60
CA HIS A 100 10.55 -28.75 27.75
C HIS A 100 11.04 -28.51 26.32
N PRO A 101 12.15 -29.14 25.91
CA PRO A 101 12.70 -28.97 24.56
C PRO A 101 11.75 -29.36 23.42
N ASP A 102 10.87 -30.35 23.62
CA ASP A 102 9.90 -30.75 22.59
C ASP A 102 8.81 -29.69 22.39
N ILE A 103 8.41 -28.99 23.46
CA ILE A 103 7.53 -27.80 23.37
C ILE A 103 8.24 -26.65 22.68
N ALA A 104 9.52 -26.38 23.01
CA ALA A 104 10.30 -25.33 22.33
C ALA A 104 10.33 -25.57 20.80
N LEU A 105 10.68 -26.78 20.37
CA LEU A 105 10.72 -27.14 18.95
C LEU A 105 9.34 -27.00 18.27
N ALA A 106 8.28 -27.49 18.91
CA ALA A 106 6.93 -27.38 18.37
C ALA A 106 6.45 -25.92 18.31
N TYR A 107 6.82 -25.10 19.29
CA TYR A 107 6.44 -23.69 19.34
C TYR A 107 7.18 -22.87 18.29
N GLU A 108 8.47 -23.11 18.10
CA GLU A 108 9.26 -22.49 17.05
C GLU A 108 8.73 -22.82 15.65
N ALA A 109 8.39 -24.09 15.41
CA ALA A 109 7.76 -24.52 14.16
C ALA A 109 6.38 -23.87 13.95
N ALA A 110 5.58 -23.75 15.01
CA ALA A 110 4.30 -23.04 14.95
C ALA A 110 4.46 -21.54 14.66
N GLN A 111 5.49 -20.88 15.21
CA GLN A 111 5.83 -19.48 14.90
C GLN A 111 6.23 -19.32 13.43
N ASP A 112 7.03 -20.23 12.88
CA ASP A 112 7.40 -20.21 11.46
C ASP A 112 6.18 -20.36 10.55
N ARG A 113 5.31 -21.32 10.87
CA ARG A 113 4.03 -21.51 10.16
C ARG A 113 3.15 -20.28 10.26
N ALA A 114 3.07 -19.64 11.43
CA ALA A 114 2.31 -18.42 11.63
C ALA A 114 2.86 -17.25 10.79
N ALA A 115 4.18 -17.06 10.76
CA ALA A 115 4.81 -16.05 9.91
C ALA A 115 4.53 -16.28 8.43
N GLY A 116 4.66 -17.52 7.94
CA GLY A 116 4.31 -17.87 6.55
C GLY A 116 2.85 -17.56 6.20
N GLN A 117 1.93 -17.80 7.12
CA GLN A 117 0.50 -17.51 6.93
C GLN A 117 0.20 -16.00 6.93
N ILE A 118 0.86 -15.22 7.80
CA ILE A 118 0.77 -13.75 7.79
C ILE A 118 1.32 -13.19 6.48
N ILE A 119 2.50 -13.66 6.03
CA ILE A 119 3.14 -13.23 4.79
C ILE A 119 2.24 -13.55 3.59
N GLY A 120 1.70 -14.77 3.54
CA GLY A 120 0.79 -15.22 2.48
C GLY A 120 -0.47 -14.35 2.42
N TRP A 121 -1.12 -14.11 3.56
CA TRP A 121 -2.29 -13.24 3.63
C TRP A 121 -1.95 -11.81 3.21
N LEU A 122 -0.87 -11.21 3.73
CA LEU A 122 -0.47 -9.85 3.35
C LEU A 122 -0.12 -9.72 1.87
N SER A 123 0.42 -10.75 1.23
CA SER A 123 0.69 -10.69 -0.22
C SER A 123 -0.59 -10.51 -1.05
N GLN A 124 -1.72 -11.01 -0.56
CA GLN A 124 -3.02 -10.97 -1.25
C GLN A 124 -3.77 -9.66 -0.97
N HIS A 125 -3.56 -9.06 0.21
CA HIS A 125 -4.35 -7.93 0.70
C HIS A 125 -3.59 -6.60 0.76
N ALA A 126 -2.27 -6.63 0.95
CA ALA A 126 -1.47 -5.41 0.98
C ALA A 126 -1.37 -4.79 -0.43
N THR A 127 -1.11 -3.48 -0.46
CA THR A 127 -1.10 -2.71 -1.69
C THR A 127 0.07 -1.72 -1.72
N THR A 128 0.32 -1.19 -2.91
CA THR A 128 1.14 0.00 -3.13
C THR A 128 0.34 1.07 -3.86
N ARG A 129 0.81 2.31 -3.81
CA ARG A 129 0.19 3.45 -4.51
C ARG A 129 0.85 3.69 -5.86
N VAL A 130 0.06 3.88 -6.91
CA VAL A 130 0.50 4.18 -8.28
C VAL A 130 -0.20 5.43 -8.79
N GLY A 131 0.54 6.35 -9.41
CA GLY A 131 0.01 7.62 -9.94
C GLY A 131 0.53 8.86 -9.20
N PRO A 132 0.19 10.07 -9.70
CA PRO A 132 0.58 11.33 -9.09
C PRO A 132 -0.12 11.54 -7.73
N ARG A 133 0.50 12.33 -6.84
CA ARG A 133 -0.11 12.70 -5.54
C ARG A 133 -1.48 13.32 -5.77
N GLY A 134 -2.49 12.90 -4.99
CA GLY A 134 -3.89 13.34 -5.16
C GLY A 134 -4.68 12.62 -6.24
N GLY A 135 -4.06 11.71 -7.01
CA GLY A 135 -4.73 10.87 -8.01
C GLY A 135 -4.22 9.43 -8.01
N GLN A 136 -3.72 8.96 -6.86
CA GLN A 136 -3.12 7.63 -6.76
C GLN A 136 -4.20 6.55 -6.73
N VAL A 137 -3.91 5.38 -7.28
CA VAL A 137 -4.70 4.17 -7.04
C VAL A 137 -3.91 3.16 -6.23
N GLN A 138 -4.66 2.32 -5.53
CA GLN A 138 -4.11 1.17 -4.83
C GLN A 138 -3.98 0.01 -5.81
N VAL A 139 -2.79 -0.58 -5.86
CA VAL A 139 -2.48 -1.73 -6.72
C VAL A 139 -1.98 -2.85 -5.81
N ALA A 140 -2.51 -4.05 -6.03
CA ALA A 140 -2.07 -5.25 -5.33
C ALA A 140 -0.58 -5.52 -5.56
N LEU A 141 0.05 -6.21 -4.62
CA LEU A 141 1.45 -6.57 -4.75
C LEU A 141 1.62 -7.75 -5.70
N GLU A 142 2.65 -7.72 -6.53
CA GLU A 142 3.11 -8.86 -7.33
C GLU A 142 4.25 -9.59 -6.62
N VAL A 143 5.15 -8.84 -5.96
CA VAL A 143 6.23 -9.38 -5.13
C VAL A 143 6.29 -8.67 -3.77
N LEU A 144 6.32 -9.48 -2.71
CA LEU A 144 6.58 -9.06 -1.33
C LEU A 144 7.76 -9.87 -0.79
N GLU A 145 8.74 -9.19 -0.18
CA GLU A 145 9.81 -9.85 0.56
C GLU A 145 9.65 -9.63 2.06
N ALA A 146 9.98 -10.65 2.82
CA ALA A 146 9.97 -10.62 4.27
C ALA A 146 11.19 -11.34 4.83
N ALA A 147 11.60 -10.96 6.03
CA ALA A 147 12.61 -11.66 6.80
C ALA A 147 12.04 -12.00 8.18
N THR A 148 12.42 -13.14 8.73
CA THR A 148 12.11 -13.49 10.13
C THR A 148 13.39 -13.68 10.92
N VAL A 149 13.41 -13.06 12.09
CA VAL A 149 14.52 -13.18 13.06
C VAL A 149 13.95 -13.72 14.37
N ARG A 150 14.45 -14.88 14.81
CA ARG A 150 13.97 -15.57 16.02
C ARG A 150 14.82 -15.20 17.21
N HIS A 151 14.14 -14.91 18.32
CA HIS A 151 14.75 -14.81 19.64
C HIS A 151 13.95 -15.61 20.64
N TYR A 152 14.65 -16.20 21.62
CA TYR A 152 14.01 -16.93 22.71
C TYR A 152 14.24 -16.30 24.07
N THR A 153 14.93 -15.14 24.11
CA THR A 153 14.93 -14.30 25.28
C THR A 153 14.56 -12.86 25.04
N SER A 154 14.14 -12.29 26.15
CA SER A 154 13.91 -10.88 26.36
C SER A 154 15.21 -10.16 26.76
N ARG A 155 15.15 -8.83 26.90
CA ARG A 155 16.26 -7.94 27.33
C ARG A 155 17.10 -8.42 28.52
N ALA A 156 16.52 -9.20 29.42
CA ALA A 156 17.16 -9.67 30.64
C ALA A 156 17.53 -11.17 30.60
N ASN A 157 17.60 -11.74 29.40
CA ASN A 157 17.94 -13.14 29.15
C ASN A 157 16.91 -14.13 29.76
N ASP A 158 15.61 -13.80 29.71
CA ASP A 158 14.51 -14.64 30.24
C ASP A 158 13.64 -15.24 29.14
N PRO A 159 13.00 -16.42 29.37
CA PRO A 159 12.22 -17.17 28.39
C PRO A 159 11.21 -16.29 27.69
N HIS A 160 11.46 -15.91 26.45
CA HIS A 160 10.54 -15.14 25.65
C HIS A 160 10.73 -15.52 24.19
N TRP A 161 10.08 -16.60 23.78
CA TRP A 161 10.06 -17.02 22.39
C TRP A 161 9.20 -16.06 21.59
N HIS A 162 9.84 -15.31 20.70
CA HIS A 162 9.19 -14.37 19.80
C HIS A 162 9.95 -14.30 18.47
N LEU A 163 9.20 -14.03 17.41
CA LEU A 163 9.72 -13.96 16.05
C LEU A 163 9.46 -12.57 15.48
N HIS A 164 10.52 -11.84 15.13
CA HIS A 164 10.41 -10.56 14.43
C HIS A 164 10.14 -10.84 12.96
N LEU A 165 8.89 -10.63 12.53
CA LEU A 165 8.50 -10.67 11.14
C LEU A 165 8.65 -9.27 10.53
N GLN A 166 9.61 -9.13 9.61
CA GLN A 166 9.96 -7.87 8.97
C GLN A 166 9.56 -7.91 7.51
N LEU A 167 8.71 -6.98 7.09
CA LEU A 167 8.22 -6.82 5.73
C LEU A 167 9.01 -5.71 5.05
N LEU A 168 9.71 -6.01 3.95
CA LEU A 168 10.50 -5.01 3.25
C LEU A 168 9.60 -3.87 2.76
N SER A 169 10.05 -2.62 2.93
CA SER A 169 9.29 -1.47 2.45
C SER A 169 9.25 -1.36 0.92
N ARG A 170 10.10 -2.12 0.22
CA ARG A 170 10.21 -2.17 -1.23
C ARG A 170 9.48 -3.40 -1.75
N VAL A 171 8.43 -3.16 -2.50
CA VAL A 171 7.54 -4.19 -3.07
C VAL A 171 7.43 -4.01 -4.58
N PHE A 172 7.19 -5.08 -5.32
CA PHE A 172 7.02 -5.00 -6.78
C PHE A 172 5.53 -4.99 -7.13
N ALA A 173 5.11 -4.02 -7.94
CA ALA A 173 3.77 -3.99 -8.52
C ALA A 173 3.71 -3.05 -9.74
N ALA A 174 2.86 -3.39 -10.71
CA ALA A 174 2.73 -2.68 -11.98
C ALA A 174 4.11 -2.48 -12.64
N GLY A 175 4.88 -3.56 -12.73
CA GLY A 175 6.17 -3.63 -13.42
C GLY A 175 7.32 -2.83 -12.80
N LYS A 176 7.18 -2.32 -11.57
CA LYS A 176 8.22 -1.53 -10.89
C LYS A 176 8.30 -1.83 -9.40
N TRP A 177 9.49 -1.68 -8.83
CA TRP A 177 9.69 -1.63 -7.38
C TRP A 177 9.21 -0.29 -6.80
N ARG A 178 8.36 -0.35 -5.79
CA ARG A 178 7.64 0.78 -5.17
C ARG A 178 7.65 0.67 -3.65
N GLY A 179 7.17 1.71 -2.98
CA GLY A 179 7.05 1.73 -1.52
C GLY A 179 5.74 1.10 -1.05
N LEU A 180 5.83 0.15 -0.13
CA LEU A 180 4.70 -0.49 0.53
C LEU A 180 3.78 0.56 1.16
N HIS A 181 2.47 0.37 1.03
CA HIS A 181 1.49 1.24 1.69
C HIS A 181 1.40 0.90 3.18
N THR A 182 2.30 1.49 3.99
CA THR A 182 2.42 1.20 5.43
C THR A 182 1.17 1.50 6.25
N VAL A 183 0.39 2.51 5.85
CA VAL A 183 -0.93 2.81 6.45
C VAL A 183 -1.89 1.65 6.26
N GLY A 184 -1.92 1.05 5.06
CA GLY A 184 -2.74 -0.14 4.78
C GLY A 184 -2.37 -1.31 5.69
N VAL A 185 -1.07 -1.57 5.88
CA VAL A 185 -0.59 -2.64 6.78
C VAL A 185 -0.97 -2.37 8.24
N ARG A 186 -0.87 -1.13 8.70
CA ARG A 186 -1.32 -0.72 10.04
C ARG A 186 -2.81 -1.01 10.23
N ASP A 187 -3.64 -0.70 9.24
CA ASP A 187 -5.08 -0.93 9.31
C ASP A 187 -5.48 -2.41 9.14
N PHE A 188 -4.51 -3.28 8.84
CA PHE A 188 -4.66 -4.74 8.84
C PHE A 188 -4.13 -5.42 10.12
N LEU A 189 -3.71 -4.67 11.15
CA LEU A 189 -3.16 -5.26 12.38
C LEU A 189 -4.12 -6.21 13.10
N GLY A 190 -5.44 -5.99 12.98
CA GLY A 190 -6.45 -6.92 13.49
C GLY A 190 -6.31 -8.32 12.89
N ALA A 191 -6.25 -8.42 11.56
CA ALA A 191 -6.04 -9.67 10.84
C ALA A 191 -4.66 -10.27 11.15
N ILE A 192 -3.60 -9.47 11.08
CA ILE A 192 -2.22 -9.95 11.30
C ILE A 192 -2.08 -10.61 12.68
N ASN A 193 -2.55 -9.94 13.75
CA ASN A 193 -2.48 -10.47 15.10
C ASN A 193 -3.42 -11.68 15.28
N GLY A 194 -4.62 -11.63 14.70
CA GLY A 194 -5.58 -12.74 14.73
C GLY A 194 -5.03 -14.00 14.07
N ILE A 195 -4.53 -13.88 12.83
CA ILE A 195 -3.91 -14.97 12.06
C ILE A 195 -2.70 -15.52 12.81
N GLY A 196 -1.79 -14.67 13.26
CA GLY A 196 -0.58 -15.08 13.97
C GLY A 196 -0.91 -15.88 15.23
N HIS A 197 -1.78 -15.35 16.08
CA HIS A 197 -2.20 -16.03 17.30
C HIS A 197 -2.94 -17.34 17.01
N ALA A 198 -3.93 -17.32 16.11
CA ALA A 198 -4.73 -18.50 15.79
C ALA A 198 -3.92 -19.61 15.12
N ALA A 199 -2.96 -19.26 14.25
CA ALA A 199 -2.06 -20.22 13.62
C ALA A 199 -1.26 -21.02 14.65
N MET A 200 -0.80 -20.38 15.74
CA MET A 200 -0.11 -21.08 16.83
C MET A 200 -1.09 -21.75 17.80
N ALA A 201 -2.16 -21.07 18.19
CA ALA A 201 -3.13 -21.58 19.17
C ALA A 201 -3.85 -22.84 18.68
N CYS A 202 -4.12 -22.96 17.38
CA CYS A 202 -4.80 -24.11 16.78
C CYS A 202 -3.83 -25.18 16.25
N ASP A 203 -2.52 -24.99 16.41
CA ASP A 203 -1.50 -25.85 15.81
C ASP A 203 -1.52 -27.26 16.42
N PRO A 204 -1.71 -28.34 15.62
CA PRO A 204 -1.80 -29.70 16.15
C PRO A 204 -0.54 -30.17 16.88
N GLU A 205 0.65 -29.84 16.37
CA GLU A 205 1.92 -30.30 16.93
C GLU A 205 2.21 -29.64 18.28
N LEU A 206 2.02 -28.31 18.36
CA LEU A 206 2.21 -27.55 19.59
C LEU A 206 1.21 -27.96 20.68
N ASN A 207 -0.06 -28.11 20.33
CA ASN A 207 -1.08 -28.54 21.28
C ASN A 207 -0.84 -29.98 21.78
N ALA A 208 -0.39 -30.88 20.91
CA ALA A 208 0.00 -32.22 21.32
C ALA A 208 1.23 -32.20 22.25
N ALA A 209 2.20 -31.30 22.03
CA ALA A 209 3.36 -31.14 22.91
C ALA A 209 2.96 -30.62 24.30
N PHE A 210 2.05 -29.64 24.38
CA PHE A 210 1.48 -29.20 25.66
C PHE A 210 0.78 -30.35 26.40
N ALA A 211 -0.10 -31.08 25.70
CA ALA A 211 -0.86 -32.17 26.28
C ALA A 211 0.03 -33.31 26.78
N ARG A 212 1.06 -33.71 26.02
CA ARG A 212 2.05 -34.73 26.43
C ARG A 212 2.78 -34.37 27.72
N ASN A 213 3.04 -33.09 27.95
CA ASN A 213 3.71 -32.58 29.15
C ASN A 213 2.71 -32.17 30.27
N GLY A 214 1.43 -32.52 30.12
CA GLY A 214 0.42 -32.33 31.16
C GLY A 214 -0.18 -30.93 31.26
N TYR A 215 0.03 -30.07 30.27
CA TYR A 215 -0.45 -28.70 30.27
C TYR A 215 -1.82 -28.55 29.63
N ARG A 216 -2.67 -27.72 30.25
CA ARG A 216 -4.00 -27.38 29.73
C ARG A 216 -4.11 -25.89 29.46
N LYS A 217 -4.71 -25.55 28.32
CA LYS A 217 -5.03 -24.17 27.97
C LYS A 217 -6.43 -23.80 28.42
N ASP A 218 -6.59 -22.57 28.89
CA ASP A 218 -7.92 -21.98 29.08
C ASP A 218 -8.44 -21.31 27.80
N GLY A 219 -9.62 -20.68 27.88
CA GLY A 219 -10.23 -19.98 26.75
C GLY A 219 -9.48 -18.72 26.27
N THR A 220 -8.47 -18.26 27.02
CA THR A 220 -7.56 -17.17 26.62
C THR A 220 -6.29 -17.67 25.94
N GLY A 221 -6.04 -18.99 26.01
CA GLY A 221 -4.85 -19.64 25.49
C GLY A 221 -3.71 -19.76 26.49
N GLU A 222 -3.86 -19.23 27.72
CA GLU A 222 -2.85 -19.36 28.78
C GLU A 222 -2.77 -20.80 29.31
N ILE A 223 -1.57 -21.25 29.68
CA ILE A 223 -1.37 -22.54 30.33
C ILE A 223 -1.70 -22.42 31.82
N LEU A 224 -2.72 -23.14 32.26
CA LEU A 224 -3.26 -23.07 33.63
C LEU A 224 -2.20 -23.38 34.70
N GLU A 225 -1.33 -24.35 34.42
CA GLU A 225 -0.28 -24.79 35.35
C GLU A 225 0.90 -23.80 35.45
N LEU A 226 1.00 -22.82 34.54
CA LEU A 226 2.13 -21.90 34.47
C LEU A 226 1.77 -20.43 34.74
N VAL A 227 0.48 -20.09 34.76
CA VAL A 227 0.00 -18.70 34.87
C VAL A 227 0.49 -17.99 36.13
N GLU A 228 0.56 -18.69 37.27
CA GLU A 228 0.99 -18.13 38.57
C GLU A 228 2.48 -17.74 38.61
N TYR A 229 3.30 -18.29 37.71
CA TYR A 229 4.75 -18.02 37.67
C TYR A 229 5.12 -16.86 36.75
N THR A 230 4.20 -16.41 35.87
CA THR A 230 4.45 -15.36 34.88
C THR A 230 4.87 -14.03 35.53
N GLY A 231 4.13 -13.58 36.55
CA GLY A 231 4.40 -12.34 37.28
C GLY A 231 5.75 -12.33 38.00
N PRO A 232 6.04 -13.30 38.90
CA PRO A 232 7.33 -13.40 39.58
C PRO A 232 8.53 -13.44 38.62
N PHE A 233 8.44 -14.22 37.54
CA PHE A 233 9.48 -14.32 36.52
C PHE A 233 9.66 -12.98 35.78
N SER A 234 8.56 -12.28 35.48
CA SER A 234 8.59 -10.95 34.82
C SER A 234 9.10 -9.83 35.73
N ALA A 235 8.95 -9.93 37.05
CA ALA A 235 9.47 -8.94 37.99
C ALA A 235 10.98 -9.01 38.17
N ARG A 236 11.51 -10.24 38.20
CA ARG A 236 12.95 -10.48 38.21
C ARG A 236 13.56 -10.05 36.88
N HIS A 237 12.89 -10.35 35.77
CA HIS A 237 13.23 -9.88 34.44
C HIS A 237 13.48 -8.38 34.40
N ALA A 238 12.47 -7.61 34.84
CA ALA A 238 12.59 -6.17 34.90
C ALA A 238 13.74 -5.73 35.83
N GLN A 239 14.06 -6.48 36.90
CA GLN A 239 15.17 -6.14 37.82
C GLN A 239 16.54 -6.26 37.17
N ILE A 240 16.77 -7.29 36.39
CA ILE A 240 18.07 -7.53 35.75
C ILE A 240 18.26 -6.54 34.60
N ALA A 241 17.25 -6.32 33.76
CA ALA A 241 17.30 -5.30 32.71
C ALA A 241 17.68 -3.92 33.30
N ARG A 242 17.05 -3.53 34.42
CA ARG A 242 17.39 -2.29 35.15
C ARG A 242 18.86 -2.22 35.57
N ASN A 243 19.40 -3.31 36.10
CA ASN A 243 20.80 -3.35 36.53
C ASN A 243 21.75 -3.19 35.34
N VAL A 244 21.46 -3.86 34.21
CA VAL A 244 22.22 -3.73 32.97
C VAL A 244 22.15 -2.30 32.44
N ASP A 245 20.96 -1.71 32.35
CA ASP A 245 20.79 -0.33 31.91
C ASP A 245 21.54 0.66 32.80
N ARG A 246 21.55 0.43 34.13
CA ARG A 246 22.32 1.25 35.07
C ARG A 246 23.83 1.16 34.78
N TYR A 247 24.37 -0.05 34.60
CA TYR A 247 25.80 -0.22 34.31
C TYR A 247 26.17 0.39 32.96
N GLU A 248 25.32 0.25 31.95
CA GLU A 248 25.52 0.86 30.64
C GLU A 248 25.53 2.39 30.73
N ARG A 249 24.60 2.98 31.49
CA ARG A 249 24.57 4.43 31.75
C ARG A 249 25.81 4.91 32.49
N GLU A 250 26.20 4.23 33.57
CA GLU A 250 27.41 4.56 34.34
C GLU A 250 28.66 4.50 33.46
N TRP A 251 28.76 3.48 32.59
CA TRP A 251 29.89 3.33 31.68
C TRP A 251 29.89 4.38 30.58
N THR A 252 28.75 4.66 29.95
CA THR A 252 28.62 5.65 28.87
C THR A 252 28.93 7.06 29.38
N ALA A 253 28.50 7.39 30.61
CA ALA A 253 28.85 8.65 31.25
C ALA A 253 30.37 8.76 31.52
N ALA A 254 31.02 7.64 31.83
CA ALA A 254 32.46 7.58 32.05
C ALA A 254 33.29 7.50 30.75
N HIS A 255 32.70 7.10 29.61
CA HIS A 255 33.38 6.90 28.33
C HIS A 255 32.63 7.59 27.17
N PRO A 256 32.65 8.94 27.10
CA PRO A 256 31.91 9.69 26.08
C PRO A 256 32.42 9.38 24.67
N GLY A 257 31.51 9.01 23.76
CA GLY A 257 31.84 8.72 22.35
C GLY A 257 32.31 7.28 22.09
N GLU A 258 32.46 6.46 23.13
CA GLU A 258 32.73 5.02 23.00
C GLU A 258 31.44 4.20 23.12
N SER A 259 31.45 2.96 22.65
CA SER A 259 30.32 2.02 22.79
C SER A 259 30.82 0.73 23.44
N PRO A 260 30.10 0.17 24.42
CA PRO A 260 30.59 -0.98 25.17
C PRO A 260 30.57 -2.24 24.32
N GLY A 261 31.71 -2.94 24.27
CA GLY A 261 31.87 -4.18 23.49
C GLY A 261 31.16 -5.40 24.11
N PRO A 262 30.92 -6.48 23.33
CA PRO A 262 30.15 -7.65 23.77
C PRO A 262 30.69 -8.36 25.02
N ALA A 263 32.01 -8.34 25.24
CA ALA A 263 32.63 -8.91 26.44
C ALA A 263 32.24 -8.15 27.72
N LEU A 264 32.17 -6.82 27.63
CA LEU A 264 31.80 -5.96 28.75
C LEU A 264 30.32 -6.07 29.08
N ARG A 265 29.45 -6.17 28.07
CA ARG A 265 28.01 -6.42 28.26
C ARG A 265 27.73 -7.78 28.90
N ARG A 266 28.42 -8.85 28.46
CA ARG A 266 28.35 -10.17 29.15
C ARG A 266 28.78 -10.10 30.61
N ALA A 267 29.79 -9.28 30.93
CA ALA A 267 30.19 -9.04 32.30
C ALA A 267 29.12 -8.27 33.10
N TRP A 268 28.43 -7.32 32.47
CA TRP A 268 27.29 -6.63 33.06
C TRP A 268 26.10 -7.54 33.32
N ASP A 269 25.78 -8.47 32.42
CA ASP A 269 24.72 -9.46 32.64
C ASP A 269 25.01 -10.34 33.85
N ALA A 270 26.24 -10.86 33.93
CA ALA A 270 26.70 -11.65 35.07
C ALA A 270 26.66 -10.84 36.38
N ARG A 271 27.08 -9.57 36.33
CA ARG A 271 27.06 -8.65 37.46
C ARG A 271 25.63 -8.31 37.88
N ALA A 272 24.75 -8.00 36.93
CA ALA A 272 23.36 -7.60 37.14
C ALA A 272 22.56 -8.70 37.81
N TRP A 273 22.90 -9.95 37.49
CA TRP A 273 22.36 -11.14 38.12
C TRP A 273 22.84 -11.32 39.58
N ALA A 274 24.11 -10.99 39.86
CA ALA A 274 24.68 -11.09 41.21
C ALA A 274 24.15 -10.00 42.15
N ASP A 275 23.86 -8.81 41.64
CA ASP A 275 23.54 -7.58 42.39
C ASP A 275 22.11 -7.56 43.01
N GLY A 276 21.55 -8.73 43.33
CA GLY A 276 20.20 -8.90 43.88
C GLY A 276 20.01 -10.12 44.80
N ARG A 277 21.08 -10.81 45.21
CA ARG A 277 21.03 -11.94 46.17
C ARG A 277 22.10 -11.77 47.25
N PRO A 278 21.75 -11.41 48.50
CA PRO A 278 22.72 -11.33 49.59
C PRO A 278 23.30 -12.71 49.97
N ASP A 279 22.53 -13.79 49.82
CA ASP A 279 22.88 -15.13 50.31
C ASP A 279 22.56 -16.25 49.29
N LYS A 280 23.33 -16.41 48.21
CA LYS A 280 23.57 -17.73 47.56
C LYS A 280 24.45 -17.63 46.31
N VAL A 281 25.52 -18.43 46.35
CA VAL A 281 26.27 -19.10 45.26
C VAL A 281 26.25 -18.37 43.91
N THR A 282 27.37 -17.71 43.61
CA THR A 282 27.78 -17.30 42.27
C THR A 282 27.51 -18.45 41.29
N ALA A 283 26.76 -18.19 40.21
CA ALA A 283 26.62 -19.16 39.13
C ALA A 283 28.02 -19.60 38.69
N GLN A 284 28.26 -20.91 38.66
CA GLN A 284 29.54 -21.43 38.18
C GLN A 284 29.69 -21.04 36.69
N PRO A 285 30.89 -20.63 36.24
CA PRO A 285 31.14 -20.42 34.81
C PRO A 285 30.80 -21.72 34.05
N GLY A 286 29.79 -21.68 33.18
CA GLY A 286 29.39 -22.83 32.34
C GLY A 286 27.97 -23.38 32.52
N VAL A 287 27.15 -22.85 33.44
CA VAL A 287 25.71 -23.23 33.54
C VAL A 287 24.94 -22.58 32.40
N GLY A 288 24.22 -23.39 31.60
CA GLY A 288 23.43 -22.91 30.47
C GLY A 288 22.23 -22.06 30.91
N LEU A 289 21.76 -21.16 30.04
CA LEU A 289 20.66 -20.25 30.34
C LEU A 289 19.34 -20.98 30.66
N GLU A 290 19.09 -22.13 30.03
CA GLU A 290 17.92 -22.97 30.30
C GLU A 290 17.95 -23.62 31.68
N GLU A 291 19.12 -24.10 32.12
CA GLU A 291 19.30 -24.68 33.47
C GLU A 291 19.00 -23.63 34.55
N ARG A 292 19.37 -22.37 34.28
CA ARG A 292 19.03 -21.21 35.12
C ARG A 292 17.53 -21.04 35.27
N TRP A 293 16.77 -21.06 34.16
CA TRP A 293 15.32 -20.88 34.18
C TRP A 293 14.60 -22.01 34.93
N ARG A 294 15.02 -23.27 34.71
CA ARG A 294 14.45 -24.43 35.42
C ARG A 294 14.69 -24.35 36.93
N ALA A 295 15.91 -23.97 37.34
CA ALA A 295 16.23 -23.80 38.75
C ALA A 295 15.39 -22.68 39.39
N GLU A 296 15.10 -21.62 38.65
CA GLU A 296 14.27 -20.51 39.12
C GLU A 296 12.80 -20.91 39.28
N LEU A 297 12.21 -21.54 38.26
CA LEU A 297 10.83 -22.04 38.35
C LEU A 297 10.69 -23.02 39.53
N SER A 298 11.63 -23.94 39.70
CA SER A 298 11.64 -24.85 40.85
C SER A 298 11.75 -24.11 42.19
N ALA A 299 12.48 -22.98 42.25
CA ALA A 299 12.59 -22.17 43.47
C ALA A 299 11.30 -21.39 43.78
N LEU A 300 10.52 -21.04 42.75
CA LEU A 300 9.19 -20.46 42.90
C LEU A 300 8.13 -21.50 43.31
N GLY A 301 8.50 -22.77 43.45
CA GLY A 301 7.62 -23.85 43.88
C GLY A 301 7.00 -24.66 42.74
N TYR A 302 7.38 -24.38 41.49
CA TYR A 302 6.89 -25.13 40.34
C TYR A 302 7.20 -26.62 40.48
N ARG A 303 6.19 -27.45 40.19
CA ARG A 303 6.29 -28.90 40.11
C ARG A 303 5.77 -29.33 38.75
N ASP A 304 6.56 -30.13 38.06
CA ASP A 304 6.15 -30.71 36.79
C ASP A 304 4.87 -31.53 36.99
N PRO A 305 3.82 -31.33 36.17
CA PRO A 305 2.60 -32.13 36.22
C PRO A 305 2.88 -33.64 36.10
N GLY A 306 3.96 -34.02 35.39
CA GLY A 306 4.51 -35.38 35.33
C GLY A 306 3.61 -36.43 34.68
N ARG A 307 2.44 -36.04 34.16
CA ARG A 307 1.48 -36.93 33.50
C ARG A 307 0.85 -36.22 32.29
N PRO A 308 0.82 -36.86 31.11
CA PRO A 308 0.07 -36.36 29.98
C PRO A 308 -1.40 -36.13 30.31
N VAL A 309 -1.99 -35.12 29.69
CA VAL A 309 -3.43 -34.86 29.68
C VAL A 309 -4.00 -35.19 28.31
N ASP A 310 -5.27 -35.60 28.25
CA ASP A 310 -5.93 -35.85 26.97
C ASP A 310 -6.19 -34.52 26.25
N LEU A 311 -5.78 -34.46 24.98
CA LEU A 311 -6.13 -33.35 24.09
C LEU A 311 -7.55 -33.57 23.57
N ALA A 312 -8.51 -32.76 24.03
CA ALA A 312 -9.90 -32.81 23.60
C ALA A 312 -10.27 -31.50 22.84
N PRO A 313 -9.85 -31.37 21.57
CA PRO A 313 -10.13 -30.17 20.79
C PRO A 313 -11.59 -30.12 20.36
N THR A 314 -12.14 -28.92 20.21
CA THR A 314 -13.49 -28.73 19.67
C THR A 314 -13.49 -29.07 18.17
N PRO A 315 -14.32 -30.03 17.70
CA PRO A 315 -14.44 -30.30 16.28
C PRO A 315 -14.97 -29.08 15.53
N VAL A 316 -14.43 -28.77 14.35
CA VAL A 316 -14.88 -27.63 13.53
C VAL A 316 -16.39 -27.69 13.25
N GLY A 317 -16.95 -28.89 13.03
CA GLY A 317 -18.37 -29.10 12.80
C GLY A 317 -19.27 -28.84 14.02
N ALA A 318 -18.71 -28.77 15.23
CA ALA A 318 -19.45 -28.47 16.46
C ALA A 318 -19.62 -26.95 16.70
N LEU A 319 -18.91 -26.12 15.94
CA LEU A 319 -19.02 -24.67 16.05
C LEU A 319 -20.29 -24.16 15.36
N ASP A 320 -21.10 -23.42 16.10
CA ASP A 320 -22.21 -22.65 15.53
C ASP A 320 -21.65 -21.42 14.81
N ARG A 321 -21.53 -21.53 13.48
CA ARG A 321 -21.02 -20.46 12.61
C ARG A 321 -21.85 -19.19 12.72
N GLU A 322 -23.16 -19.31 12.87
CA GLU A 322 -24.04 -18.15 12.91
C GLU A 322 -23.90 -17.39 14.23
N GLN A 323 -23.78 -18.12 15.33
CA GLN A 323 -23.46 -17.54 16.64
C GLN A 323 -22.06 -16.89 16.63
N LEU A 324 -21.06 -17.53 16.02
CA LEU A 324 -19.71 -16.95 15.90
C LEU A 324 -19.71 -15.66 15.07
N VAL A 325 -20.44 -15.62 13.95
CA VAL A 325 -20.59 -14.41 13.13
C VAL A 325 -21.26 -13.30 13.93
N GLN A 326 -22.36 -13.59 14.64
CA GLN A 326 -23.03 -12.61 15.50
C GLN A 326 -22.08 -12.07 16.59
N ARG A 327 -21.30 -12.96 17.22
CA ARG A 327 -20.34 -12.59 18.25
C ARG A 327 -19.19 -11.75 17.69
N ALA A 328 -18.70 -12.04 16.49
CA ALA A 328 -17.67 -11.26 15.81
C ALA A 328 -18.17 -9.82 15.56
N LEU A 329 -19.36 -9.68 14.97
CA LEU A 329 -19.95 -8.37 14.69
C LEU A 329 -20.29 -7.61 15.97
N ALA A 330 -20.79 -8.27 17.02
CA ALA A 330 -21.07 -7.63 18.31
C ALA A 330 -19.79 -7.10 18.98
N ARG A 331 -18.69 -7.88 18.95
CA ARG A 331 -17.38 -7.43 19.46
C ARG A 331 -16.81 -6.25 18.68
N LEU A 332 -16.95 -6.25 17.35
CA LEU A 332 -16.57 -5.09 16.53
C LEU A 332 -17.42 -3.87 16.86
N ALA A 333 -18.74 -4.03 16.90
CA ALA A 333 -19.70 -2.96 17.19
C ALA A 333 -19.49 -2.35 18.59
N ALA A 334 -19.12 -3.15 19.59
CA ALA A 334 -18.80 -2.63 20.93
C ALA A 334 -17.54 -1.74 20.95
N GLY A 335 -16.60 -1.99 20.04
CA GLY A 335 -15.32 -1.28 19.99
C GLY A 335 -15.26 -0.09 19.03
N ARG A 336 -16.04 -0.11 17.94
CA ARG A 336 -16.00 0.90 16.87
C ARG A 336 -17.27 0.91 16.02
N SER A 337 -17.51 2.03 15.34
CA SER A 337 -18.65 2.27 14.47
C SER A 337 -18.43 1.80 13.03
N ALA A 338 -17.17 1.70 12.62
CA ALA A 338 -16.79 1.21 11.29
C ALA A 338 -15.57 0.29 11.33
N TRP A 339 -15.54 -0.69 10.44
CA TRP A 339 -14.46 -1.66 10.30
C TRP A 339 -14.19 -1.99 8.83
N ASN A 340 -13.08 -2.67 8.58
CA ASN A 340 -12.74 -3.23 7.29
C ASN A 340 -12.80 -4.78 7.31
N ALA A 341 -12.59 -5.44 6.16
CA ALA A 341 -12.61 -6.89 6.07
C ALA A 341 -11.52 -7.56 6.94
N ALA A 342 -10.36 -6.92 7.06
CA ALA A 342 -9.26 -7.41 7.89
C ALA A 342 -9.59 -7.40 9.40
N ASP A 343 -10.33 -6.39 9.87
CA ASP A 343 -10.82 -6.34 11.25
C ASP A 343 -11.75 -7.53 11.53
N VAL A 344 -12.67 -7.83 10.60
CA VAL A 344 -13.57 -9.00 10.67
C VAL A 344 -12.78 -10.30 10.66
N ARG A 345 -11.80 -10.43 9.76
CA ARG A 345 -10.90 -11.58 9.69
C ARG A 345 -10.18 -11.80 11.02
N GLY A 346 -9.65 -10.74 11.61
CA GLY A 346 -8.98 -10.81 12.91
C GLY A 346 -9.85 -11.32 14.05
N GLU A 347 -11.12 -10.89 14.12
CA GLU A 347 -12.08 -11.37 15.11
C GLU A 347 -12.51 -12.82 14.87
N ALA A 348 -12.71 -13.21 13.60
CA ALA A 348 -13.00 -14.61 13.25
C ALA A 348 -11.88 -15.54 13.71
N GLU A 349 -10.62 -15.17 13.45
CA GLU A 349 -9.45 -15.94 13.88
C GLU A 349 -9.34 -16.06 15.40
N ARG A 350 -9.58 -14.96 16.13
CA ARG A 350 -9.58 -14.95 17.59
C ARG A 350 -10.68 -15.86 18.16
N LEU A 351 -11.86 -15.85 17.55
CA LEU A 351 -12.99 -16.69 17.98
C LEU A 351 -12.75 -18.18 17.71
N ILE A 352 -12.11 -18.53 16.59
CA ILE A 352 -11.71 -19.91 16.30
C ILE A 352 -10.72 -20.40 17.35
N ALA A 353 -9.69 -19.60 17.66
CA ALA A 353 -8.71 -19.93 18.70
C ALA A 353 -9.36 -20.10 20.09
N ALA A 354 -10.22 -19.16 20.48
CA ALA A 354 -10.94 -19.21 21.75
C ALA A 354 -11.96 -20.37 21.83
N GLY A 355 -12.43 -20.87 20.67
CA GLY A 355 -13.28 -22.05 20.57
C GLY A 355 -12.56 -23.37 20.87
N GLY A 356 -11.23 -23.36 21.07
CA GLY A 356 -10.45 -24.56 21.36
C GLY A 356 -10.28 -25.48 20.15
N VAL A 357 -10.36 -24.94 18.93
CA VAL A 357 -10.09 -25.70 17.70
C VAL A 357 -8.61 -26.03 17.62
N VAL A 358 -8.30 -27.28 17.26
CA VAL A 358 -6.95 -27.71 16.89
C VAL A 358 -7.05 -28.42 15.55
N ALA A 359 -6.46 -27.84 14.51
CA ALA A 359 -6.60 -28.30 13.13
C ALA A 359 -5.44 -27.81 12.25
N ASP A 360 -5.21 -28.51 11.14
CA ASP A 360 -4.26 -28.06 10.12
C ASP A 360 -4.63 -26.68 9.56
N ALA A 361 -3.61 -25.94 9.09
CA ALA A 361 -3.75 -24.57 8.63
C ALA A 361 -4.82 -24.41 7.55
N GLY A 362 -4.91 -25.32 6.57
CA GLY A 362 -5.90 -25.26 5.50
C GLY A 362 -7.35 -25.26 6.02
N VAL A 363 -7.67 -26.18 6.94
CA VAL A 363 -9.01 -26.30 7.53
C VAL A 363 -9.37 -25.05 8.34
N ARG A 364 -8.42 -24.56 9.14
CA ARG A 364 -8.60 -23.34 9.95
C ARG A 364 -8.79 -22.10 9.06
N ILE A 365 -7.98 -21.95 8.01
CA ILE A 365 -8.03 -20.81 7.09
C ILE A 365 -9.37 -20.80 6.36
N GLU A 366 -9.84 -21.94 5.85
CA GLU A 366 -11.14 -22.07 5.18
C GLU A 366 -12.29 -21.69 6.13
N LEU A 367 -12.26 -22.18 7.38
CA LEU A 367 -13.26 -21.79 8.39
C LEU A 367 -13.25 -20.29 8.64
N ALA A 368 -12.05 -19.70 8.79
CA ALA A 368 -11.93 -18.27 9.01
C ALA A 368 -12.39 -17.45 7.79
N GLU A 369 -12.20 -17.95 6.56
CA GLU A 369 -12.71 -17.31 5.33
C GLU A 369 -14.24 -17.37 5.27
N ASP A 370 -14.83 -18.54 5.56
CA ASP A 370 -16.29 -18.73 5.66
C ASP A 370 -16.92 -17.79 6.69
N LEU A 371 -16.37 -17.73 7.91
CA LEU A 371 -16.85 -16.82 8.95
C LEU A 371 -16.70 -15.34 8.55
N THR A 372 -15.57 -14.98 7.92
CA THR A 372 -15.33 -13.60 7.45
C THR A 372 -16.34 -13.21 6.36
N ALA A 373 -16.56 -14.09 5.37
CA ALA A 373 -17.50 -13.85 4.29
C ALA A 373 -18.95 -13.71 4.80
N ARG A 374 -19.39 -14.60 5.70
CA ARG A 374 -20.72 -14.52 6.33
C ARG A 374 -20.91 -13.25 7.15
N ALA A 375 -19.88 -12.82 7.88
CA ALA A 375 -19.91 -11.59 8.65
C ALA A 375 -19.99 -10.35 7.73
N LEU A 376 -19.22 -10.31 6.65
CA LEU A 376 -19.29 -9.23 5.66
C LEU A 376 -20.64 -9.17 4.94
N GLN A 377 -21.27 -10.31 4.65
CA GLN A 377 -22.63 -10.35 4.07
C GLN A 377 -23.71 -9.73 4.99
N ARG A 378 -23.44 -9.66 6.29
CA ARG A 378 -24.32 -9.00 7.29
C ARG A 378 -23.92 -7.54 7.57
N CYS A 379 -22.79 -7.11 7.04
CA CYS A 379 -22.35 -5.73 7.16
C CYS A 379 -23.05 -4.85 6.12
N LEU A 380 -23.13 -3.56 6.43
CA LEU A 380 -23.65 -2.53 5.56
C LEU A 380 -22.52 -1.58 5.15
N PRO A 381 -22.41 -1.20 3.86
CA PRO A 381 -21.43 -0.23 3.44
C PRO A 381 -21.83 1.16 3.94
N LEU A 382 -20.87 1.93 4.44
CA LEU A 382 -21.03 3.33 4.83
C LEU A 382 -20.92 4.30 3.66
N LEU A 383 -20.39 3.84 2.52
CA LEU A 383 -20.18 4.63 1.32
C LEU A 383 -20.93 4.01 0.15
N ASP A 384 -21.68 4.83 -0.58
CA ASP A 384 -22.29 4.45 -1.86
C ASP A 384 -21.24 4.58 -2.99
N ARG A 385 -20.22 3.71 -2.93
CA ARG A 385 -19.12 3.68 -3.90
C ARG A 385 -18.50 2.29 -4.01
N ASP A 386 -18.35 1.81 -5.23
CA ASP A 386 -17.58 0.61 -5.52
C ASP A 386 -16.07 0.83 -5.45
N GLY A 387 -15.32 -0.26 -5.21
CA GLY A 387 -13.86 -0.25 -5.26
C GLY A 387 -13.21 0.53 -4.13
N VAL A 388 -13.85 0.62 -2.96
CA VAL A 388 -13.22 1.16 -1.74
C VAL A 388 -12.01 0.29 -1.38
N PRO A 389 -10.80 0.87 -1.26
CA PRO A 389 -9.63 0.10 -0.84
C PRO A 389 -9.84 -0.63 0.48
N GLU A 390 -9.39 -1.89 0.54
CA GLU A 390 -9.71 -2.81 1.65
C GLU A 390 -9.23 -2.32 3.03
N HIS A 391 -8.17 -1.52 3.11
CA HIS A 391 -7.70 -0.98 4.39
C HIS A 391 -8.66 0.05 5.00
N ILE A 392 -9.53 0.66 4.20
CA ILE A 392 -10.45 1.70 4.66
C ILE A 392 -11.64 1.05 5.36
N ARG A 393 -11.93 1.54 6.57
CA ARG A 393 -13.04 1.07 7.39
C ARG A 393 -14.37 1.65 6.88
N ALA A 394 -14.94 1.01 5.87
CA ALA A 394 -16.17 1.43 5.20
C ALA A 394 -17.37 0.51 5.47
N TRP A 395 -17.27 -0.43 6.42
CA TRP A 395 -18.35 -1.35 6.78
C TRP A 395 -18.85 -1.08 8.20
N THR A 396 -20.15 -1.25 8.41
CA THR A 396 -20.80 -1.21 9.73
C THR A 396 -21.85 -2.32 9.86
N SER A 397 -22.64 -2.34 10.93
CA SER A 397 -23.77 -3.27 11.10
C SER A 397 -25.09 -2.53 11.37
N GLN A 398 -26.23 -3.17 11.11
CA GLN A 398 -27.54 -2.59 11.40
C GLN A 398 -27.67 -2.20 12.88
N THR A 399 -27.19 -3.03 13.80
CA THR A 399 -27.19 -2.74 15.25
C THR A 399 -26.47 -1.44 15.57
N VAL A 400 -25.40 -1.10 14.83
CA VAL A 400 -24.67 0.15 15.04
C VAL A 400 -25.50 1.35 14.61
N LEU A 401 -26.11 1.27 13.43
CA LEU A 401 -26.99 2.31 12.91
C LEU A 401 -28.24 2.51 13.78
N ASP A 402 -28.84 1.41 14.27
CA ASP A 402 -30.03 1.46 15.12
C ASP A 402 -29.76 2.15 16.46
N VAL A 403 -28.57 1.95 17.05
CA VAL A 403 -28.17 2.62 18.30
C VAL A 403 -28.06 4.13 18.08
N GLU A 404 -27.35 4.57 17.04
CA GLU A 404 -27.21 6.01 16.74
C GLU A 404 -28.56 6.65 16.37
N ALA A 405 -29.40 5.95 15.59
CA ALA A 405 -30.72 6.43 15.21
C ALA A 405 -31.66 6.58 16.42
N ASP A 406 -31.67 5.61 17.35
CA ASP A 406 -32.43 5.68 18.61
C ASP A 406 -31.94 6.83 19.50
N LEU A 407 -30.61 7.01 19.63
CA LEU A 407 -30.03 8.15 20.36
C LEU A 407 -30.43 9.48 19.77
N THR A 408 -30.23 9.64 18.46
CA THR A 408 -30.58 10.87 17.72
C THR A 408 -32.06 11.21 17.90
N THR A 409 -32.93 10.21 17.79
CA THR A 409 -34.38 10.38 17.97
C THR A 409 -34.72 10.82 19.39
N ARG A 410 -34.16 10.18 20.43
CA ARG A 410 -34.43 10.52 21.84
C ARG A 410 -33.89 11.89 22.24
N LEU A 411 -32.74 12.29 21.69
CA LEU A 411 -32.16 13.61 21.91
C LEU A 411 -32.99 14.69 21.22
N ALA A 412 -33.35 14.50 19.95
CA ALA A 412 -34.21 15.42 19.20
C ALA A 412 -35.58 15.59 19.86
N ALA A 413 -36.20 14.51 20.35
CA ALA A 413 -37.47 14.56 21.06
C ALA A 413 -37.41 15.39 22.36
N ARG A 414 -36.24 15.49 23.01
CA ARG A 414 -36.02 16.33 24.20
C ARG A 414 -35.60 17.76 23.87
N ALA A 415 -35.05 17.99 22.70
CA ALA A 415 -34.63 19.31 22.25
C ALA A 415 -35.83 20.21 21.94
N VAL A 416 -36.97 19.64 21.51
CA VAL A 416 -38.20 20.39 21.26
C VAL A 416 -38.85 20.80 22.58
N SER A 417 -38.91 22.11 22.86
CA SER A 417 -39.64 22.68 23.99
C SER A 417 -40.44 23.91 23.54
N ASP A 418 -41.77 23.86 23.71
CA ASP A 418 -42.68 25.02 23.55
C ASP A 418 -42.59 26.01 24.73
N THR A 419 -41.80 25.68 25.76
CA THR A 419 -41.68 26.45 26.99
C THR A 419 -40.35 27.20 27.07
N ASP A 420 -40.44 28.53 26.93
CA ASP A 420 -39.35 29.48 27.14
C ASP A 420 -39.19 29.82 28.63
N LEU A 421 -38.83 28.81 29.44
CA LEU A 421 -38.71 28.94 30.90
C LEU A 421 -37.25 28.82 31.35
N VAL A 422 -36.39 29.70 30.84
CA VAL A 422 -35.06 29.91 31.42
C VAL A 422 -35.24 30.79 32.67
N LEU A 423 -34.63 30.38 33.79
CA LEU A 423 -34.57 31.24 34.97
C LEU A 423 -33.84 32.55 34.65
N PRO A 424 -34.25 33.72 35.20
CA PRO A 424 -33.48 34.94 35.02
C PRO A 424 -32.02 34.75 35.49
N VAL A 425 -31.05 35.05 34.61
CA VAL A 425 -29.60 34.89 34.87
C VAL A 425 -29.16 35.63 36.14
N GLU A 426 -29.82 36.74 36.46
CA GLU A 426 -29.59 37.55 37.66
C GLU A 426 -29.82 36.77 38.97
N ARG A 427 -30.80 35.85 39.00
CA ARG A 427 -31.04 34.97 40.16
C ARG A 427 -29.96 33.90 40.30
N ALA A 428 -29.40 33.43 39.18
CA ALA A 428 -28.29 32.48 39.18
C ALA A 428 -26.97 33.16 39.57
N ALA A 429 -26.72 34.38 39.08
CA ALA A 429 -25.57 35.19 39.45
C ALA A 429 -25.58 35.59 40.94
N ALA A 430 -26.76 35.76 41.56
CA ALA A 430 -26.88 36.01 42.99
C ALA A 430 -26.54 34.79 43.87
N ALA A 431 -26.49 33.58 43.30
CA ALA A 431 -26.19 32.34 44.02
C ALA A 431 -24.68 32.07 44.21
N GLY A 432 -23.78 32.95 43.72
CA GLY A 432 -22.33 32.81 43.90
C GLY A 432 -21.49 33.84 43.14
N ARG A 433 -20.15 33.78 43.25
CA ARG A 433 -19.25 34.55 42.38
C ARG A 433 -19.07 33.83 41.04
N LEU A 434 -20.11 33.85 40.21
CA LEU A 434 -20.12 33.22 38.88
C LEU A 434 -19.79 34.26 37.81
N ASP A 435 -19.07 33.86 36.77
CA ASP A 435 -18.98 34.66 35.54
C ASP A 435 -20.28 34.58 34.72
N ALA A 436 -20.38 35.37 33.65
CA ALA A 436 -21.58 35.45 32.83
C ALA A 436 -21.95 34.09 32.17
N GLY A 437 -20.95 33.33 31.72
CA GLY A 437 -21.17 32.02 31.09
C GLY A 437 -21.62 30.97 32.11
N GLN A 438 -20.98 30.94 33.28
CA GLN A 438 -21.36 30.07 34.39
C GLN A 438 -22.77 30.39 34.90
N ALA A 439 -23.13 31.67 35.03
CA ALA A 439 -24.48 32.08 35.46
C ALA A 439 -25.56 31.67 34.44
N ALA A 440 -25.28 31.81 33.14
CA ALA A 440 -26.19 31.33 32.08
C ALA A 440 -26.37 29.80 32.12
N ALA A 441 -25.29 29.05 32.32
CA ALA A 441 -25.34 27.59 32.51
C ALA A 441 -26.18 27.18 33.72
N VAL A 442 -25.99 27.81 34.88
CA VAL A 442 -26.79 27.55 36.08
C VAL A 442 -28.28 27.85 35.83
N ALA A 443 -28.59 28.97 35.18
CA ALA A 443 -29.96 29.36 34.87
C ALA A 443 -30.67 28.35 33.95
N SER A 444 -29.97 27.82 32.94
CA SER A 444 -30.51 26.82 32.02
C SER A 444 -30.69 25.46 32.69
N LEU A 445 -29.67 24.98 33.43
CA LEU A 445 -29.73 23.69 34.14
C LEU A 445 -30.83 23.67 35.22
N ALA A 446 -30.99 24.76 35.96
CA ALA A 446 -32.05 24.90 36.97
C ALA A 446 -33.43 25.29 36.40
N GLY A 447 -33.53 25.53 35.09
CA GLY A 447 -34.76 25.83 34.36
C GLY A 447 -35.64 24.60 34.14
N ASP A 448 -36.47 24.63 33.09
CA ASP A 448 -37.43 23.56 32.76
C ASP A 448 -37.13 22.82 31.44
N ARG A 449 -36.02 23.17 30.76
CA ARG A 449 -35.64 22.53 29.49
C ARG A 449 -35.41 21.01 29.65
N PRO A 450 -35.98 20.14 28.78
CA PRO A 450 -35.81 18.69 28.89
C PRO A 450 -34.39 18.20 28.59
N LEU A 451 -33.67 18.90 27.71
CA LEU A 451 -32.27 18.66 27.38
C LEU A 451 -31.48 19.98 27.43
N VAL A 452 -30.32 19.95 28.10
CA VAL A 452 -29.34 21.05 28.11
C VAL A 452 -27.96 20.48 27.83
N VAL A 453 -27.20 21.14 26.96
CA VAL A 453 -25.81 20.78 26.65
C VAL A 453 -24.90 21.92 27.12
N VAL A 454 -23.97 21.59 28.01
CA VAL A 454 -22.97 22.54 28.49
C VAL A 454 -21.60 22.06 28.07
N GLU A 455 -20.95 22.81 27.19
CA GLU A 455 -19.60 22.54 26.72
C GLU A 455 -18.62 23.42 27.48
N GLY A 456 -17.64 22.86 28.19
CA GLY A 456 -16.73 23.65 29.02
C GLY A 456 -15.27 23.25 28.85
N ALA A 457 -14.45 24.25 28.49
CA ALA A 457 -13.00 24.07 28.36
C ALA A 457 -12.38 23.55 29.67
N ALA A 458 -11.23 22.89 29.56
CA ALA A 458 -10.50 22.42 30.73
C ALA A 458 -10.19 23.59 31.70
N GLY A 459 -10.76 23.52 32.91
CA GLY A 459 -10.57 24.57 33.92
C GLY A 459 -11.56 25.74 33.86
N ALA A 460 -12.65 25.66 33.09
CA ALA A 460 -13.67 26.70 33.00
C ALA A 460 -14.62 26.83 34.22
N GLY A 461 -14.39 26.04 35.28
CA GLY A 461 -15.20 26.10 36.51
C GLY A 461 -16.48 25.25 36.49
N LYS A 462 -16.50 24.16 35.72
CA LYS A 462 -17.61 23.17 35.64
C LYS A 462 -18.15 22.78 37.02
N THR A 463 -17.29 22.39 37.96
CA THR A 463 -17.69 22.05 39.34
C THR A 463 -18.41 23.20 40.05
N THR A 464 -17.92 24.44 39.90
CA THR A 464 -18.53 25.64 40.49
C THR A 464 -19.94 25.87 39.94
N THR A 465 -20.11 25.72 38.62
CA THR A 465 -21.42 25.77 37.95
C THR A 465 -22.37 24.71 38.48
N LEU A 466 -21.90 23.47 38.68
CA LEU A 466 -22.72 22.37 39.19
C LEU A 466 -23.12 22.55 40.65
N ALA A 467 -22.23 23.07 41.50
CA ALA A 467 -22.54 23.35 42.90
C ALA A 467 -23.64 24.41 43.02
N ALA A 468 -23.55 25.50 42.25
CA ALA A 468 -24.59 26.53 42.21
C ALA A 468 -25.91 26.00 41.62
N THR A 469 -25.84 25.10 40.64
CA THR A 469 -27.02 24.43 40.06
C THR A 469 -27.74 23.55 41.09
N ARG A 470 -26.99 22.77 41.88
CA ARG A 470 -27.52 21.97 42.99
C ARG A 470 -28.32 22.84 43.96
N ASP A 471 -27.69 23.90 44.47
CA ASP A 471 -28.30 24.77 45.49
C ASP A 471 -29.63 25.38 44.99
N LEU A 472 -29.66 25.76 43.71
CA LEU A 472 -30.84 26.35 43.09
C LEU A 472 -31.95 25.31 42.80
N LEU A 473 -31.59 24.08 42.44
CA LEU A 473 -32.55 22.98 42.28
C LEU A 473 -33.16 22.55 43.62
N GLU A 474 -32.34 22.46 44.67
CA GLU A 474 -32.78 22.11 46.02
C GLU A 474 -33.75 23.16 46.58
N ALA A 475 -33.47 24.45 46.37
CA ALA A 475 -34.38 25.55 46.73
C ALA A 475 -35.74 25.45 46.02
N ARG A 476 -35.84 24.69 44.92
CA ARG A 476 -37.06 24.42 44.17
C ARG A 476 -37.65 23.03 44.43
N GLY A 477 -37.12 22.30 45.40
CA GLY A 477 -37.57 20.93 45.72
C GLY A 477 -37.24 19.89 44.65
N ARG A 478 -36.27 20.17 43.77
CA ARG A 478 -35.78 19.24 42.75
C ARG A 478 -34.40 18.72 43.12
N ARG A 479 -34.04 17.53 42.65
CA ARG A 479 -32.74 16.91 42.93
C ARG A 479 -31.84 16.93 41.70
N LEU A 480 -30.55 17.20 41.93
CA LEU A 480 -29.49 16.97 40.96
C LEU A 480 -28.93 15.55 41.15
N VAL A 481 -29.10 14.69 40.15
CA VAL A 481 -28.48 13.35 40.11
C VAL A 481 -27.33 13.40 39.12
N VAL A 482 -26.11 13.21 39.61
CA VAL A 482 -24.90 13.28 38.77
C VAL A 482 -24.44 11.88 38.41
N VAL A 483 -24.21 11.64 37.12
CA VAL A 483 -23.51 10.44 36.65
C VAL A 483 -22.27 10.82 35.86
N THR A 484 -21.24 9.99 35.98
CA THR A 484 -19.99 10.15 35.24
C THR A 484 -19.63 8.85 34.49
N PRO A 485 -18.83 8.88 33.43
CA PRO A 485 -18.39 7.66 32.74
C PRO A 485 -17.67 6.68 33.67
N THR A 486 -16.88 7.18 34.62
CA THR A 486 -16.06 6.34 35.51
C THR A 486 -16.44 6.49 36.98
N ARG A 487 -16.31 5.41 37.77
CA ARG A 487 -16.59 5.43 39.22
C ARG A 487 -15.65 6.38 40.00
N LYS A 488 -14.39 6.55 39.57
CA LYS A 488 -13.45 7.52 40.15
C LYS A 488 -13.98 8.94 40.01
N ALA A 489 -14.38 9.34 38.80
CA ALA A 489 -14.96 10.67 38.56
C ALA A 489 -16.23 10.88 39.41
N ALA A 490 -17.07 9.85 39.57
CA ALA A 490 -18.26 9.92 40.42
C ALA A 490 -17.91 10.17 41.89
N LYS A 491 -16.87 9.50 42.43
CA LYS A 491 -16.38 9.74 43.81
C LYS A 491 -15.91 11.18 43.98
N VAL A 492 -15.18 11.72 43.01
CA VAL A 492 -14.71 13.13 43.02
C VAL A 492 -15.90 14.09 42.98
N ALA A 493 -16.82 13.88 42.04
CA ALA A 493 -18.03 14.69 41.91
C ALA A 493 -18.89 14.67 43.19
N ALA A 494 -19.08 13.49 43.81
CA ALA A 494 -19.78 13.38 45.09
C ALA A 494 -19.09 14.16 46.21
N GLY A 495 -17.76 14.12 46.28
CA GLY A 495 -16.97 14.84 47.27
C GLY A 495 -17.00 16.37 47.09
N GLU A 496 -16.94 16.84 45.85
CA GLU A 496 -16.95 18.27 45.53
C GLU A 496 -18.36 18.88 45.57
N LEU A 497 -19.37 18.13 45.14
CA LEU A 497 -20.76 18.60 45.00
C LEU A 497 -21.66 18.16 46.14
N GLY A 498 -21.22 17.35 47.11
CA GLY A 498 -22.03 16.91 48.25
C GLY A 498 -23.38 16.26 47.88
N THR A 499 -23.54 15.76 46.65
CA THR A 499 -24.78 15.17 46.13
C THR A 499 -24.57 13.69 45.79
N ALA A 500 -25.68 12.97 45.55
CA ALA A 500 -25.64 11.61 45.04
C ALA A 500 -25.02 11.60 43.63
N ALA A 501 -23.81 11.03 43.53
CA ALA A 501 -23.15 10.77 42.26
C ALA A 501 -22.80 9.28 42.09
N GLY A 502 -22.98 8.78 40.87
CA GLY A 502 -22.67 7.39 40.51
C GLY A 502 -22.02 7.31 39.13
N SER A 503 -21.55 6.14 38.70
CA SER A 503 -21.19 5.98 37.30
C SER A 503 -22.44 5.76 36.43
N ALA A 504 -22.39 6.21 35.18
CA ALA A 504 -23.40 5.97 34.15
C ALA A 504 -23.82 4.48 34.10
N ALA A 505 -22.83 3.59 33.99
CA ALA A 505 -23.05 2.15 34.02
C ALA A 505 -23.67 1.65 35.33
N SER A 506 -23.37 2.26 36.48
CA SER A 506 -23.99 1.86 37.76
C SER A 506 -25.45 2.27 37.86
N LEU A 507 -25.83 3.42 37.29
CA LEU A 507 -27.23 3.84 37.21
C LEU A 507 -28.01 2.90 36.28
N ALA A 508 -27.48 2.64 35.08
CA ALA A 508 -28.06 1.66 34.15
C ALA A 508 -28.23 0.28 34.82
N PHE A 509 -27.18 -0.20 35.52
CA PHE A 509 -27.21 -1.45 36.26
C PHE A 509 -28.33 -1.49 37.32
N GLY A 510 -28.52 -0.38 38.05
CA GLY A 510 -29.60 -0.23 39.03
C GLY A 510 -30.99 -0.40 38.41
N HIS A 511 -31.16 -0.03 37.14
CA HIS A 511 -32.40 -0.14 36.36
C HIS A 511 -32.50 -1.44 35.53
N GLY A 512 -31.71 -2.46 35.89
CA GLY A 512 -31.81 -3.81 35.34
C GLY A 512 -30.90 -4.08 34.14
N TRP A 513 -30.17 -3.07 33.65
CA TRP A 513 -29.28 -3.27 32.51
C TRP A 513 -28.03 -4.09 32.89
N ARG A 514 -27.64 -5.03 32.03
CA ARG A 514 -26.48 -5.90 32.17
C ARG A 514 -25.67 -5.90 30.88
N TRP A 515 -24.38 -5.64 31.01
CA TRP A 515 -23.43 -5.82 29.93
C TRP A 515 -23.04 -7.31 29.88
N ASN A 516 -23.28 -7.98 28.76
CA ASN A 516 -22.98 -9.39 28.62
C ASN A 516 -21.60 -9.62 27.95
N ASP A 517 -21.14 -10.88 27.93
CA ASP A 517 -19.85 -11.28 27.35
C ASP A 517 -19.77 -11.16 25.82
N GLU A 518 -20.89 -10.82 25.18
CA GLU A 518 -20.99 -10.55 23.75
C GLU A 518 -20.84 -9.05 23.43
N GLY A 519 -20.73 -8.19 24.44
CA GLY A 519 -20.54 -6.75 24.25
C GLY A 519 -21.84 -5.99 24.00
N ARG A 520 -22.98 -6.47 24.53
CA ARG A 520 -24.27 -5.77 24.43
C ARG A 520 -24.91 -5.53 25.80
N TRP A 521 -25.64 -4.43 25.91
CA TRP A 521 -26.58 -4.22 26.99
C TRP A 521 -27.85 -5.07 26.79
N THR A 522 -28.20 -5.84 27.82
CA THR A 522 -29.47 -6.54 27.96
C THR A 522 -30.17 -6.01 29.21
N ARG A 523 -31.50 -6.07 29.30
CA ARG A 523 -32.22 -5.53 30.46
C ARG A 523 -33.05 -6.61 31.12
N LEU A 524 -32.87 -6.77 32.42
CA LEU A 524 -33.65 -7.67 33.26
C LEU A 524 -35.00 -7.05 33.60
N ALA A 525 -36.06 -7.85 33.51
CA ALA A 525 -37.35 -7.54 34.11
C ALA A 525 -37.33 -7.79 35.63
N VAL A 526 -38.19 -7.08 36.36
CA VAL A 526 -38.35 -7.32 37.81
C VAL A 526 -38.84 -8.76 38.02
N GLY A 527 -38.13 -9.52 38.84
CA GLY A 527 -38.42 -10.94 39.08
C GLY A 527 -37.52 -11.91 38.30
N GLU A 528 -36.71 -11.44 37.35
CA GLU A 528 -35.73 -12.28 36.65
C GLU A 528 -34.46 -12.50 37.49
N ASP A 529 -33.83 -13.66 37.32
CA ASP A 529 -32.54 -13.97 37.93
C ASP A 529 -31.42 -13.16 37.27
N ASP A 530 -30.66 -12.45 38.08
CA ASP A 530 -29.50 -11.69 37.62
C ASP A 530 -28.30 -12.63 37.44
N PRO A 531 -27.83 -12.88 36.20
CA PRO A 531 -26.71 -13.77 35.96
C PRO A 531 -25.40 -13.24 36.57
N ALA A 532 -25.28 -11.93 36.81
CA ALA A 532 -24.08 -11.32 37.36
C ALA A 532 -24.00 -11.42 38.88
N THR A 533 -25.14 -11.47 39.58
CA THR A 533 -25.19 -11.48 41.05
C THR A 533 -25.78 -12.76 41.65
N GLY A 534 -26.40 -13.61 40.83
CA GLY A 534 -27.12 -14.82 41.26
C GLY A 534 -28.36 -14.53 42.10
N ARG A 535 -28.90 -13.30 42.03
CA ARG A 535 -30.06 -12.86 42.82
C ARG A 535 -31.18 -12.41 41.90
N VAL A 536 -32.42 -12.55 42.36
CA VAL A 536 -33.57 -11.99 41.65
C VAL A 536 -33.50 -10.46 41.64
N TYR A 537 -33.67 -9.86 40.46
CA TYR A 537 -33.72 -8.41 40.31
C TYR A 537 -35.03 -7.85 40.85
N ALA A 538 -34.96 -7.05 41.92
CA ALA A 538 -36.13 -6.49 42.61
C ALA A 538 -36.51 -5.05 42.16
N GLY A 539 -35.91 -4.56 41.06
CA GLY A 539 -36.02 -3.16 40.64
C GLY A 539 -34.92 -2.25 41.20
N PRO A 540 -34.93 -0.95 40.85
CA PRO A 540 -33.92 0.00 41.29
C PRO A 540 -34.02 0.28 42.80
N SER A 541 -32.85 0.31 43.46
CA SER A 541 -32.74 0.74 44.86
C SER A 541 -33.12 2.21 45.02
N GLU A 542 -33.43 2.63 46.25
CA GLU A 542 -33.82 4.02 46.52
C GLU A 542 -32.76 5.04 46.06
N ALA A 543 -31.47 4.71 46.22
CA ALA A 543 -30.36 5.54 45.77
C ALA A 543 -30.25 5.65 44.22
N ALA A 544 -30.68 4.62 43.48
CA ALA A 544 -30.67 4.60 42.02
C ALA A 544 -32.00 5.07 41.39
N ARG A 545 -33.04 5.26 42.21
CA ARG A 545 -34.38 5.64 41.73
C ARG A 545 -34.38 7.11 41.31
N LEU A 546 -34.68 7.34 40.04
CA LEU A 546 -34.95 8.68 39.49
C LEU A 546 -36.42 9.03 39.70
N ARG A 547 -36.70 10.30 40.02
CA ARG A 547 -38.06 10.81 40.26
C ARG A 547 -38.39 11.86 39.19
N SER A 548 -39.65 11.93 38.78
CA SER A 548 -40.11 12.99 37.88
C SER A 548 -39.76 14.37 38.48
N GLY A 549 -39.16 15.24 37.66
CA GLY A 549 -38.65 16.56 38.07
C GLY A 549 -37.15 16.60 38.43
N ASP A 550 -36.51 15.45 38.66
CA ASP A 550 -35.05 15.36 38.82
C ASP A 550 -34.32 15.84 37.55
N LEU A 551 -33.10 16.36 37.73
CA LEU A 551 -32.15 16.59 36.65
C LEU A 551 -31.09 15.50 36.68
N LEU A 552 -31.06 14.65 35.66
CA LEU A 552 -29.97 13.70 35.41
C LEU A 552 -28.87 14.41 34.64
N LEU A 553 -27.78 14.73 35.32
CA LEU A 553 -26.59 15.34 34.71
C LEU A 553 -25.56 14.25 34.41
N VAL A 554 -25.12 14.16 33.16
CA VAL A 554 -23.97 13.37 32.74
C VAL A 554 -22.75 14.30 32.66
N ASP A 555 -21.85 14.21 33.64
CA ASP A 555 -20.57 14.94 33.62
C ASP A 555 -19.48 14.13 32.89
N GLU A 556 -18.57 14.82 32.22
CA GLU A 556 -17.64 14.27 31.22
C GLU A 556 -18.36 13.45 30.13
N ALA A 557 -19.50 13.96 29.64
CA ALA A 557 -20.37 13.31 28.66
C ALA A 557 -19.66 12.90 27.35
N GLY A 558 -18.59 13.58 26.97
CA GLY A 558 -17.77 13.21 25.79
C GLY A 558 -17.10 11.82 25.90
N MET A 559 -16.94 11.31 27.14
CA MET A 559 -16.39 9.98 27.40
C MET A 559 -17.47 8.88 27.53
N VAL A 560 -18.75 9.21 27.41
CA VAL A 560 -19.83 8.21 27.49
C VAL A 560 -20.04 7.57 26.13
N ASP A 561 -19.99 6.24 26.08
CA ASP A 561 -20.23 5.49 24.86
C ASP A 561 -21.73 5.47 24.49
N GLN A 562 -22.00 5.30 23.19
CA GLN A 562 -23.37 5.34 22.65
C GLN A 562 -24.29 4.28 23.29
N ASP A 563 -23.78 3.08 23.58
CA ASP A 563 -24.60 2.01 24.17
C ASP A 563 -25.02 2.33 25.61
N THR A 564 -24.08 2.83 26.42
CA THR A 564 -24.36 3.32 27.78
C THR A 564 -25.31 4.51 27.75
N ALA A 565 -25.10 5.47 26.83
CA ALA A 565 -26.01 6.61 26.67
C ALA A 565 -27.42 6.17 26.29
N ARG A 566 -27.57 5.17 25.42
CA ARG A 566 -28.87 4.62 25.01
C ARG A 566 -29.61 4.02 26.20
N ALA A 567 -28.91 3.24 27.03
CA ALA A 567 -29.47 2.68 28.26
C ALA A 567 -29.90 3.80 29.23
N LEU A 568 -29.08 4.84 29.41
CA LEU A 568 -29.38 5.97 30.27
C LEU A 568 -30.57 6.80 29.78
N LEU A 569 -30.63 7.13 28.49
CA LEU A 569 -31.74 7.89 27.92
C LEU A 569 -33.04 7.09 27.96
N THR A 570 -32.99 5.78 27.78
CA THR A 570 -34.16 4.90 27.99
C THR A 570 -34.69 4.99 29.41
N VAL A 571 -33.80 4.91 30.41
CA VAL A 571 -34.18 5.09 31.82
C VAL A 571 -34.73 6.50 32.07
N ALA A 572 -34.12 7.52 31.46
CA ALA A 572 -34.56 8.90 31.61
C ALA A 572 -35.95 9.16 31.00
N ASP A 573 -36.25 8.54 29.86
CA ASP A 573 -37.57 8.53 29.21
C ASP A 573 -38.63 7.92 30.12
N GLU A 574 -38.37 6.71 30.62
CA GLU A 574 -39.31 5.97 31.47
C GLU A 574 -39.58 6.69 32.80
N CYS A 575 -38.56 7.32 33.38
CA CYS A 575 -38.69 8.09 34.61
C CYS A 575 -39.17 9.54 34.40
N GLN A 576 -39.32 9.97 33.15
CA GLN A 576 -39.70 11.33 32.76
C GLN A 576 -38.84 12.40 33.44
N VAL A 577 -37.52 12.24 33.39
CA VAL A 577 -36.56 13.19 33.98
C VAL A 577 -35.87 14.04 32.92
N ARG A 578 -35.43 15.23 33.34
CA ARG A 578 -34.64 16.12 32.49
C ARG A 578 -33.20 15.61 32.42
N VAL A 579 -32.55 15.84 31.28
CA VAL A 579 -31.18 15.42 31.02
C VAL A 579 -30.30 16.63 30.77
N ALA A 580 -29.12 16.65 31.36
CA ALA A 580 -28.08 17.60 31.01
C ALA A 580 -26.78 16.87 30.69
N LEU A 581 -26.13 17.24 29.59
CA LEU A 581 -24.83 16.69 29.19
C LEU A 581 -23.78 17.78 29.36
N LEU A 582 -22.80 17.51 30.21
CA LEU A 582 -21.70 18.41 30.51
C LEU A 582 -20.39 17.76 30.09
N GLY A 583 -19.58 18.44 29.28
CA GLY A 583 -18.32 17.88 28.79
C GLY A 583 -17.52 18.84 27.92
N ASP A 584 -16.51 18.31 27.25
CA ASP A 584 -15.68 19.04 26.30
C ASP A 584 -15.43 18.12 25.10
N ARG A 585 -15.95 18.48 23.92
CA ARG A 585 -15.89 17.63 22.71
C ARG A 585 -14.47 17.50 22.15
N HIS A 586 -13.57 18.38 22.56
CA HIS A 586 -12.17 18.36 22.15
C HIS A 586 -11.27 17.52 23.07
N GLN A 587 -11.78 17.06 24.23
CA GLN A 587 -11.08 16.07 25.05
C GLN A 587 -11.24 14.66 24.46
N LEU A 588 -10.73 13.64 25.16
CA LEU A 588 -10.81 12.27 24.67
C LEU A 588 -12.28 11.81 24.62
N SER A 589 -12.62 11.12 23.55
CA SER A 589 -13.92 10.48 23.35
C SER A 589 -14.08 9.27 24.28
N ALA A 590 -15.26 8.63 24.23
CA ALA A 590 -15.47 7.35 24.87
C ALA A 590 -14.45 6.30 24.41
N VAL A 591 -14.12 5.36 25.30
CA VAL A 591 -13.44 4.12 24.92
C VAL A 591 -14.49 3.22 24.28
N GLY A 592 -14.45 3.09 22.95
CA GLY A 592 -15.51 2.46 22.15
C GLY A 592 -16.15 3.49 21.22
N ARG A 593 -17.46 3.38 21.00
CA ARG A 593 -18.23 4.30 20.15
C ARG A 593 -18.66 5.54 20.94
N GLY A 594 -18.02 6.69 20.68
CA GLY A 594 -18.35 7.99 21.27
C GLY A 594 -19.35 8.80 20.44
N GLY A 595 -19.27 10.12 20.54
CA GLY A 595 -20.10 11.06 19.76
C GLY A 595 -21.43 11.44 20.41
N VAL A 596 -21.75 10.94 21.61
CA VAL A 596 -23.02 11.26 22.30
C VAL A 596 -23.18 12.76 22.55
N LEU A 597 -22.10 13.44 22.94
CA LEU A 597 -22.11 14.88 23.18
C LEU A 597 -22.24 15.68 21.87
N ASP A 598 -21.66 15.19 20.77
CA ASP A 598 -21.80 15.76 19.43
C ASP A 598 -23.25 15.66 18.94
N LEU A 599 -23.84 14.46 18.99
CA LEU A 599 -25.25 14.23 18.63
C LEU A 599 -26.21 15.12 19.42
N ALA A 600 -25.93 15.33 20.71
CA ALA A 600 -26.76 16.17 21.55
C ALA A 600 -26.58 17.66 21.23
N ALA A 601 -25.35 18.11 20.98
CA ALA A 601 -25.06 19.49 20.58
C ALA A 601 -25.73 19.84 19.24
N ASP A 602 -25.74 18.89 18.29
CA ASP A 602 -26.40 19.06 17.00
C ASP A 602 -27.94 19.05 17.10
N ALA A 603 -28.49 18.39 18.12
CA ALA A 603 -29.94 18.26 18.31
C ALA A 603 -30.58 19.45 19.02
N VAL A 604 -29.88 20.08 19.98
CA VAL A 604 -30.45 21.17 20.79
C VAL A 604 -30.48 22.51 20.05
N ASP A 605 -31.42 23.38 20.43
CA ASP A 605 -31.40 24.77 19.95
C ASP A 605 -30.19 25.55 20.52
N PRO A 606 -29.75 26.64 19.87
CA PRO A 606 -28.59 27.41 20.31
C PRO A 606 -28.68 28.00 21.73
N ALA A 607 -29.88 28.17 22.30
CA ALA A 607 -30.04 28.65 23.68
C ALA A 607 -29.92 27.52 24.73
N ALA A 608 -29.98 26.24 24.31
CA ALA A 608 -29.74 25.06 25.14
C ALA A 608 -28.30 24.55 25.02
N HIS A 609 -27.53 25.04 24.04
CA HIS A 609 -26.09 24.78 23.91
C HIS A 609 -25.30 25.95 24.50
N LEU A 610 -24.71 25.72 25.67
CA LEU A 610 -23.99 26.75 26.42
C LEU A 610 -22.51 26.43 26.48
N THR A 611 -21.67 27.43 26.25
CA THR A 611 -20.21 27.28 26.26
C THR A 611 -19.57 28.01 27.45
N LEU A 612 -18.67 27.32 28.15
CA LEU A 612 -17.85 27.86 29.23
C LEU A 612 -16.40 28.00 28.75
N ASP A 613 -16.07 29.17 28.20
CA ASP A 613 -14.72 29.47 27.66
C ASP A 613 -13.86 30.31 28.62
N GLY A 614 -14.43 30.82 29.71
CA GLY A 614 -13.69 31.52 30.76
C GLY A 614 -12.83 30.54 31.57
N VAL A 615 -11.57 30.37 31.21
CA VAL A 615 -10.66 29.44 31.90
C VAL A 615 -10.06 30.08 33.15
N HIS A 616 -10.35 29.49 34.32
CA HIS A 616 -9.95 30.02 35.64
C HIS A 616 -8.85 29.21 36.33
N ARG A 617 -8.48 28.06 35.78
CA ARG A 617 -7.57 27.09 36.41
C ARG A 617 -6.12 27.58 36.47
N PHE A 618 -5.61 28.12 35.37
CA PHE A 618 -4.16 28.30 35.19
C PHE A 618 -3.63 29.49 35.98
N THR A 619 -2.54 29.26 36.72
CA THR A 619 -1.93 30.28 37.57
C THR A 619 -0.41 30.24 37.44
N ARG A 620 0.23 31.41 37.44
CA ARG A 620 1.69 31.54 37.49
C ARG A 620 2.12 32.21 38.79
N THR A 621 3.32 31.89 39.27
CA THR A 621 3.92 32.56 40.42
C THR A 621 5.00 33.52 39.92
N GLU A 622 4.85 34.80 40.24
CA GLU A 622 5.81 35.85 39.87
C GLU A 622 7.08 35.77 40.72
N GLN A 623 8.14 36.50 40.32
CA GLN A 623 9.42 36.49 41.02
C GLN A 623 9.30 36.95 42.48
N GLU A 624 8.34 37.82 42.79
CA GLU A 624 8.01 38.26 44.15
C GLU A 624 7.17 37.24 44.96
N GLY A 625 6.91 36.05 44.43
CA GLY A 625 6.19 34.97 45.11
C GLY A 625 4.66 35.08 45.06
N ARG A 626 4.12 36.06 44.34
CA ARG A 626 2.67 36.27 44.17
C ARG A 626 2.10 35.36 43.09
N THR A 627 1.02 34.62 43.40
CA THR A 627 0.30 33.80 42.41
C THR A 627 -0.77 34.62 41.69
N THR A 628 -0.72 34.65 40.36
CA THR A 628 -1.68 35.32 39.47
C THR A 628 -2.29 34.37 38.45
N PRO A 629 -3.48 34.67 37.91
CA PRO A 629 -4.02 33.96 36.75
C PRO A 629 -3.05 34.05 35.55
N ASP A 630 -2.80 32.93 34.87
CA ASP A 630 -2.00 32.90 33.64
C ASP A 630 -2.93 32.93 32.43
N THR A 631 -3.41 34.13 32.08
CA THR A 631 -4.32 34.33 30.94
C THR A 631 -3.67 33.97 29.60
N GLY A 632 -2.36 34.22 29.46
CA GLY A 632 -1.62 33.86 28.26
C GLY A 632 -1.58 32.34 28.03
N TYR A 633 -1.37 31.55 29.08
CA TYR A 633 -1.46 30.09 28.95
C TYR A 633 -2.89 29.63 28.69
N ALA A 634 -3.89 30.25 29.34
CA ALA A 634 -5.30 29.95 29.09
C ALA A 634 -5.68 30.13 27.61
N GLU A 635 -5.28 31.24 26.98
CA GLU A 635 -5.47 31.48 25.54
C GLU A 635 -4.81 30.40 24.67
N LEU A 636 -3.58 30.00 25.00
CA LEU A 636 -2.91 28.89 24.30
C LEU A 636 -3.67 27.57 24.43
N THR A 637 -4.29 27.31 25.59
CA THR A 637 -5.11 26.10 25.76
C THR A 637 -6.39 26.14 24.92
N LEU A 638 -7.01 27.30 24.74
CA LEU A 638 -8.18 27.44 23.86
C LEU A 638 -7.78 27.29 22.38
N ALA A 639 -6.61 27.81 21.98
CA ALA A 639 -6.08 27.59 20.64
C ALA A 639 -5.71 26.11 20.40
N MET A 640 -5.14 25.42 21.40
CA MET A 640 -4.93 23.96 21.34
C MET A 640 -6.24 23.19 21.24
N ARG A 641 -7.29 23.66 21.93
CA ARG A 641 -8.62 23.02 21.95
C ARG A 641 -9.21 22.96 20.53
N THR A 642 -9.16 24.05 19.78
CA THR A 642 -9.67 24.09 18.40
C THR A 642 -8.73 23.46 17.38
N GLY A 643 -7.41 23.58 17.60
CA GLY A 643 -6.40 23.02 16.71
C GLY A 643 -6.26 23.72 15.36
N GLU A 644 -6.76 24.95 15.23
CA GLU A 644 -6.77 25.70 13.96
C GLU A 644 -5.38 26.17 13.51
N ASP A 645 -4.54 26.61 14.45
CA ASP A 645 -3.15 27.03 14.19
C ASP A 645 -2.16 26.38 15.18
N PRO A 646 -1.90 25.06 15.02
CA PRO A 646 -1.02 24.33 15.92
C PRO A 646 0.43 24.82 15.83
N GLY A 647 0.83 25.43 14.71
CA GLY A 647 2.17 25.96 14.50
C GLY A 647 2.44 27.16 15.40
N THR A 648 1.55 28.16 15.39
CA THR A 648 1.68 29.34 16.26
C THR A 648 1.64 28.97 17.74
N VAL A 649 0.79 28.00 18.11
CA VAL A 649 0.75 27.46 19.47
C VAL A 649 2.09 26.84 19.86
N PHE A 650 2.69 26.03 18.99
CA PHE A 650 4.01 25.46 19.23
C PHE A 650 5.07 26.54 19.45
N ASP A 651 5.10 27.55 18.58
CA ASP A 651 6.08 28.64 18.65
C ASP A 651 5.95 29.42 19.98
N ALA A 652 4.72 29.65 20.44
CA ALA A 652 4.44 30.29 21.73
C ALA A 652 4.82 29.41 22.95
N LEU A 653 4.52 28.11 22.92
CA LEU A 653 4.90 27.18 23.98
C LEU A 653 6.43 27.04 24.06
N LEU A 654 7.11 27.01 22.91
CA LEU A 654 8.57 26.96 22.83
C LEU A 654 9.20 28.22 23.44
N ALA A 655 8.69 29.41 23.09
CA ALA A 655 9.15 30.68 23.66
C ALA A 655 8.95 30.76 25.20
N ARG A 656 7.92 30.06 25.73
CA ARG A 656 7.64 29.94 27.17
C ARG A 656 8.48 28.86 27.87
N GLY A 657 9.26 28.06 27.12
CA GLY A 657 10.05 26.95 27.67
C GLY A 657 9.22 25.72 28.06
N GLU A 658 7.97 25.64 27.57
CA GLU A 658 7.01 24.56 27.80
C GLU A 658 7.16 23.42 26.78
N ILE A 659 8.08 23.56 25.82
CA ILE A 659 8.57 22.50 24.94
C ILE A 659 9.99 22.08 25.37
N LYS A 660 10.21 20.78 25.58
CA LYS A 660 11.52 20.19 25.89
C LYS A 660 11.92 19.18 24.81
N LEU A 661 13.01 19.48 24.11
CA LEU A 661 13.60 18.61 23.11
C LEU A 661 14.63 17.67 23.75
N HIS A 662 14.65 16.44 23.27
CA HIS A 662 15.58 15.39 23.70
C HIS A 662 16.24 14.77 22.48
N PRO A 663 17.53 14.41 22.56
CA PRO A 663 18.25 13.80 21.43
C PRO A 663 17.76 12.39 21.11
N ASP A 664 17.28 11.65 22.12
CA ASP A 664 16.76 10.30 21.99
C ASP A 664 15.72 9.97 23.08
N ALA A 665 15.08 8.81 22.95
CA ALA A 665 14.06 8.35 23.88
C ALA A 665 14.59 8.07 25.30
N ALA A 666 15.86 7.66 25.44
CA ALA A 666 16.47 7.33 26.72
C ALA A 666 16.75 8.60 27.53
N ALA A 667 17.32 9.64 26.91
CA ALA A 667 17.53 10.95 27.51
C ALA A 667 16.21 11.60 27.98
N ARG A 668 15.15 11.44 27.18
CA ARG A 668 13.80 11.87 27.55
C ARG A 668 13.29 11.15 28.80
N GLN A 669 13.39 9.82 28.82
CA GLN A 669 12.95 8.99 29.94
C GLN A 669 13.73 9.34 31.21
N ASP A 670 15.04 9.55 31.13
CA ASP A 670 15.89 9.92 32.26
C ASP A 670 15.48 11.27 32.88
N THR A 671 15.28 12.27 32.02
CA THR A 671 14.83 13.61 32.43
C THR A 671 13.47 13.55 33.13
N LEU A 672 12.51 12.83 32.54
CA LEU A 672 11.17 12.68 33.10
C LEU A 672 11.19 11.91 34.43
N ALA A 673 11.94 10.81 34.50
CA ALA A 673 12.07 10.01 35.71
C ALA A 673 12.66 10.83 36.86
N THR A 674 13.69 11.64 36.58
CA THR A 674 14.29 12.57 37.54
C THR A 674 13.29 13.60 38.04
N ALA A 675 12.60 14.29 37.12
CA ALA A 675 11.66 15.36 37.46
C ALA A 675 10.47 14.85 38.27
N ALA A 676 9.91 13.71 37.87
CA ALA A 676 8.79 13.08 38.55
C ALA A 676 9.17 12.52 39.93
N ALA A 677 10.34 11.88 40.07
CA ALA A 677 10.84 11.40 41.36
C ALA A 677 11.08 12.54 42.36
N ALA A 678 11.72 13.64 41.91
CA ALA A 678 11.96 14.82 42.74
C ALA A 678 10.66 15.47 43.24
N SER A 679 9.60 15.43 42.41
CA SER A 679 8.31 16.03 42.73
C SER A 679 7.38 15.12 43.52
N SER A 680 7.61 13.80 43.52
CA SER A 680 6.73 12.80 44.15
C SER A 680 6.55 12.95 45.66
N TYR A 681 7.45 13.65 46.35
CA TYR A 681 7.32 13.93 47.80
C TYR A 681 7.45 15.41 48.15
N ALA A 682 7.44 16.30 47.16
CA ALA A 682 7.41 17.73 47.42
C ALA A 682 6.01 18.14 47.91
N ALA A 683 5.93 18.66 49.14
CA ALA A 683 4.66 19.08 49.74
C ALA A 683 3.91 20.06 48.80
N GLY A 684 2.65 19.75 48.48
CA GLY A 684 1.80 20.58 47.63
C GLY A 684 2.11 20.56 46.12
N ARG A 685 3.10 19.77 45.66
CA ARG A 685 3.41 19.64 44.22
C ARG A 685 3.07 18.24 43.71
N ARG A 686 1.90 18.10 43.08
CA ARG A 686 1.55 16.89 42.34
C ARG A 686 1.96 17.03 40.89
N VAL A 687 2.62 16.01 40.37
CA VAL A 687 3.02 15.94 38.96
C VAL A 687 2.31 14.77 38.30
N ALA A 688 1.71 15.00 37.14
CA ALA A 688 1.25 13.94 36.26
C ALA A 688 2.26 13.76 35.13
N VAL A 689 2.59 12.51 34.81
CA VAL A 689 3.34 12.18 33.60
C VAL A 689 2.43 11.40 32.66
N VAL A 690 2.22 11.94 31.47
CA VAL A 690 1.24 11.47 30.48
C VAL A 690 1.98 10.88 29.29
N VAL A 691 1.62 9.64 28.94
CA VAL A 691 2.19 8.89 27.80
C VAL A 691 1.07 8.32 26.91
N ASP A 692 1.43 7.81 25.74
CA ASP A 692 0.44 7.26 24.79
C ASP A 692 0.06 5.81 25.14
N THR A 693 1.04 4.98 25.51
CA THR A 693 0.84 3.53 25.67
C THR A 693 1.03 3.07 27.11
N ARG A 694 0.44 1.92 27.45
CA ARG A 694 0.63 1.28 28.76
C ARG A 694 2.06 0.81 28.96
N ASP A 695 2.72 0.36 27.90
CA ASP A 695 4.11 -0.10 27.96
C ASP A 695 5.06 1.07 28.31
N GLN A 696 4.87 2.23 27.65
CA GLN A 696 5.60 3.45 28.00
C GLN A 696 5.33 3.88 29.46
N ALA A 697 4.09 3.71 29.94
CA ALA A 697 3.75 4.06 31.32
C ALA A 697 4.47 3.14 32.30
N ALA A 698 4.49 1.83 32.04
CA ALA A 698 5.17 0.83 32.86
C ALA A 698 6.69 1.06 32.89
N GLU A 699 7.33 1.31 31.74
CA GLU A 699 8.75 1.64 31.64
C GLU A 699 9.10 2.87 32.47
N LEU A 700 8.33 3.97 32.31
CA LEU A 700 8.58 5.21 33.01
C LEU A 700 8.26 5.12 34.51
N ASN A 701 7.19 4.41 34.88
CA ASN A 701 6.84 4.11 36.28
C ASN A 701 7.99 3.41 37.00
N ASN A 702 8.58 2.41 36.37
CA ASN A 702 9.72 1.68 36.92
C ASN A 702 10.95 2.59 37.07
N ALA A 703 11.28 3.38 36.04
CA ALA A 703 12.40 4.32 36.10
C ALA A 703 12.23 5.38 37.21
N ILE A 704 11.01 5.88 37.42
CA ILE A 704 10.68 6.80 38.52
C ILE A 704 10.87 6.09 39.87
N ARG A 705 10.33 4.88 40.00
CA ARG A 705 10.43 4.09 41.23
C ARG A 705 11.88 3.82 41.62
N GLU A 706 12.75 3.47 40.68
CA GLU A 706 14.19 3.24 40.95
C GLU A 706 14.86 4.46 41.58
N ARG A 707 14.55 5.65 41.06
CA ARG A 707 15.06 6.92 41.61
C ARG A 707 14.57 7.13 43.04
N LEU A 708 13.31 6.77 43.31
CA LEU A 708 12.72 6.86 44.65
C LEU A 708 13.31 5.84 45.63
N VAL A 709 13.59 4.62 45.19
CA VAL A 709 14.31 3.61 46.00
C VAL A 709 15.71 4.10 46.32
N THR A 710 16.45 4.61 45.32
CA THR A 710 17.79 5.17 45.49
C THR A 710 17.80 6.35 46.47
N ALA A 711 16.75 7.18 46.44
CA ALA A 711 16.56 8.28 47.37
C ALA A 711 16.05 7.85 48.77
N GLY A 712 15.85 6.55 49.02
CA GLY A 712 15.32 6.01 50.28
C GLY A 712 13.87 6.39 50.57
N ARG A 713 13.09 6.74 49.53
CA ARG A 713 11.67 7.11 49.64
C ARG A 713 10.72 5.93 49.49
N VAL A 714 11.16 4.88 48.82
CA VAL A 714 10.43 3.61 48.65
C VAL A 714 11.26 2.49 49.27
N ASP A 715 10.64 1.65 50.09
CA ASP A 715 11.25 0.45 50.66
C ASP A 715 11.20 -0.70 49.65
N ASP A 716 12.38 -1.16 49.20
CA ASP A 716 12.51 -2.28 48.25
C ASP A 716 12.80 -3.63 48.93
N ARG A 717 12.71 -3.72 50.28
CA ARG A 717 13.01 -4.96 51.03
C ARG A 717 11.84 -5.93 51.09
N THR A 718 10.62 -5.41 51.24
CA THR A 718 9.39 -6.22 51.27
C THR A 718 8.49 -5.80 50.13
N LEU A 719 8.18 -6.72 49.22
CA LEU A 719 7.56 -6.39 47.93
C LEU A 719 6.33 -7.25 47.64
N ALA A 720 5.33 -6.62 47.04
CA ALA A 720 4.30 -7.30 46.27
C ALA A 720 4.69 -7.25 44.78
N VAL A 721 4.31 -8.29 44.04
CA VAL A 721 4.59 -8.40 42.60
C VAL A 721 3.28 -8.55 41.85
N THR A 722 3.06 -7.69 40.86
CA THR A 722 1.89 -7.79 39.98
C THR A 722 2.07 -8.88 38.93
N GLY A 723 0.99 -9.33 38.29
CA GLY A 723 1.05 -10.28 37.18
C GLY A 723 1.84 -9.76 35.98
N ALA A 724 1.92 -8.43 35.84
CA ALA A 724 2.76 -7.75 34.84
C ALA A 724 4.24 -7.64 35.26
N GLY A 725 4.61 -8.09 36.46
CA GLY A 725 5.98 -8.03 36.97
C GLY A 725 6.36 -6.70 37.65
N GLU A 726 5.41 -5.81 37.93
CA GLU A 726 5.73 -4.58 38.66
C GLU A 726 6.01 -4.91 40.14
N ARG A 727 7.08 -4.33 40.68
CA ARG A 727 7.49 -4.49 42.09
C ARG A 727 6.92 -3.32 42.89
N ILE A 728 6.14 -3.61 43.92
CA ILE A 728 5.46 -2.62 44.74
C ILE A 728 5.93 -2.75 46.19
N GLY A 729 6.52 -1.69 46.73
CA GLY A 729 7.04 -1.58 48.08
C GLY A 729 6.32 -0.52 48.92
N ALA A 730 6.65 -0.44 50.21
CA ALA A 730 6.13 0.64 51.06
C ALA A 730 6.67 1.99 50.59
N GLY A 731 5.80 3.00 50.52
CA GLY A 731 6.07 4.30 49.94
C GLY A 731 5.61 4.44 48.49
N ASP A 732 5.39 3.33 47.76
CA ASP A 732 5.01 3.39 46.35
C ASP A 732 3.64 4.02 46.12
N ARG A 733 3.50 4.67 44.95
CA ARG A 733 2.20 5.09 44.43
C ARG A 733 1.65 4.07 43.46
N ILE A 734 0.43 3.62 43.71
CA ILE A 734 -0.26 2.61 42.92
C ILE A 734 -1.62 3.09 42.44
N ALA A 735 -2.13 2.49 41.38
CA ALA A 735 -3.50 2.63 40.91
C ALA A 735 -4.21 1.27 40.90
N THR A 736 -5.46 1.24 41.34
CA THR A 736 -6.32 0.06 41.20
C THR A 736 -6.95 0.02 39.81
N ARG A 737 -7.11 -1.16 39.19
CA ARG A 737 -7.56 -1.31 37.79
C ARG A 737 -8.95 -1.89 37.62
N ARG A 738 -9.56 -2.36 38.71
CA ARG A 738 -10.91 -2.92 38.75
C ARG A 738 -11.75 -2.19 39.79
N ASN A 739 -13.04 -2.09 39.56
CA ASN A 739 -13.95 -1.64 40.61
C ASN A 739 -14.24 -2.84 41.53
N ASP A 740 -14.09 -2.64 42.83
CA ASP A 740 -14.53 -3.62 43.82
C ASP A 740 -15.35 -2.90 44.90
N ARG A 741 -16.56 -3.41 45.18
CA ARG A 741 -17.46 -2.81 46.17
C ARG A 741 -17.12 -3.23 47.60
N HIS A 742 -16.59 -4.44 47.79
CA HIS A 742 -16.19 -4.95 49.10
C HIS A 742 -14.89 -4.32 49.59
N LEU A 743 -13.94 -4.07 48.67
CA LEU A 743 -12.69 -3.37 48.97
C LEU A 743 -12.85 -1.83 48.97
N ASP A 744 -14.01 -1.33 48.54
CA ASP A 744 -14.29 0.11 48.34
C ASP A 744 -13.25 0.84 47.46
N VAL A 745 -12.80 0.17 46.41
CA VAL A 745 -11.87 0.73 45.42
C VAL A 745 -12.54 0.92 44.07
N ALA A 746 -12.18 2.00 43.38
CA ALA A 746 -12.55 2.22 42.00
C ALA A 746 -11.35 2.03 41.06
N ASN A 747 -11.63 1.67 39.82
CA ASN A 747 -10.64 1.70 38.76
C ASN A 747 -10.07 3.12 38.64
N ARG A 748 -8.74 3.22 38.57
CA ARG A 748 -7.90 4.42 38.59
C ARG A 748 -7.84 5.21 39.91
N ASP A 749 -8.38 4.69 41.02
CA ASP A 749 -8.09 5.28 42.34
C ASP A 749 -6.58 5.18 42.62
N VAL A 750 -5.97 6.28 43.07
CA VAL A 750 -4.52 6.36 43.33
C VAL A 750 -4.26 6.29 44.84
N TRP A 751 -3.35 5.41 45.22
CA TRP A 751 -3.04 5.09 46.61
C TRP A 751 -1.53 5.18 46.87
N VAL A 752 -1.18 5.46 48.12
CA VAL A 752 0.18 5.32 48.64
C VAL A 752 0.24 4.05 49.49
N VAL A 753 1.18 3.18 49.19
CA VAL A 753 1.41 1.94 49.95
C VAL A 753 2.08 2.31 51.27
N THR A 754 1.47 1.91 52.38
CA THR A 754 2.00 2.13 53.73
C THR A 754 2.73 0.90 54.26
N ALA A 755 2.28 -0.30 53.90
CA ALA A 755 2.92 -1.55 54.26
C ALA A 755 2.60 -2.65 53.24
N VAL A 756 3.53 -3.60 53.12
CA VAL A 756 3.38 -4.81 52.31
C VAL A 756 3.28 -6.02 53.23
N GLY A 757 2.23 -6.82 53.07
CA GLY A 757 2.00 -8.04 53.83
C GLY A 757 2.88 -9.20 53.36
N ARG A 758 3.10 -10.19 54.23
CA ARG A 758 3.97 -11.36 53.95
C ARG A 758 3.56 -12.19 52.73
N ARG A 759 2.30 -12.10 52.29
CA ARG A 759 1.74 -12.82 51.14
C ARG A 759 1.49 -11.91 49.92
N GLY A 760 2.03 -10.68 49.91
CA GLY A 760 1.86 -9.75 48.78
C GLY A 760 0.60 -8.88 48.82
N GLY A 761 -0.22 -8.97 49.88
CA GLY A 761 -1.31 -8.00 50.10
C GLY A 761 -0.76 -6.61 50.49
N LEU A 762 -1.51 -5.55 50.21
CA LEU A 762 -1.07 -4.16 50.44
C LEU A 762 -1.97 -3.44 51.44
N LEU A 763 -1.34 -2.72 52.38
CA LEU A 763 -2.02 -1.72 53.19
C LEU A 763 -1.79 -0.36 52.54
N VAL A 764 -2.86 0.30 52.10
CA VAL A 764 -2.75 1.54 51.31
C VAL A 764 -3.58 2.66 51.90
N THR A 765 -3.14 3.90 51.72
CA THR A 765 -3.88 5.12 52.04
C THR A 765 -4.14 5.92 50.78
N PRO A 766 -5.21 6.72 50.68
CA PRO A 766 -5.49 7.50 49.49
C PRO A 766 -4.35 8.50 49.28
N ALA A 767 -3.88 8.64 48.04
CA ALA A 767 -2.84 9.63 47.72
C ALA A 767 -3.35 11.09 47.85
N VAL A 768 -4.66 11.26 48.07
CA VAL A 768 -5.36 12.53 48.22
C VAL A 768 -6.33 12.41 49.38
N THR A 769 -6.15 13.21 50.43
CA THR A 769 -7.23 13.53 51.35
C THR A 769 -8.08 14.62 50.70
N PRO A 770 -9.41 14.46 50.53
CA PRO A 770 -10.25 15.53 50.02
C PRO A 770 -10.02 16.79 50.85
N THR A 771 -9.60 17.88 50.21
CA THR A 771 -9.44 19.18 50.86
C THR A 771 -10.81 19.68 51.30
N GLY A 772 -11.02 19.76 52.61
CA GLY A 772 -12.17 20.43 53.22
C GLY A 772 -13.37 19.51 53.51
N THR A 773 -13.24 18.63 54.50
CA THR A 773 -14.41 18.12 55.25
C THR A 773 -14.42 18.75 56.63
N VAL A 774 -15.27 19.77 56.81
CA VAL A 774 -15.78 20.11 58.13
C VAL A 774 -16.64 18.91 58.56
N PRO A 775 -16.48 18.35 59.77
CA PRO A 775 -17.36 17.30 60.26
C PRO A 775 -18.77 17.88 60.46
N GLY A 776 -19.62 17.72 59.45
CA GLY A 776 -21.04 18.02 59.54
C GLY A 776 -21.74 16.91 60.32
N ASN A 777 -22.20 17.23 61.53
CA ASN A 777 -23.13 16.39 62.29
C ASN A 777 -24.47 16.31 61.55
N GLY A 778 -24.67 15.26 60.77
CA GLY A 778 -25.93 14.97 60.09
C GLY A 778 -26.16 13.47 60.01
N SER A 779 -27.06 12.96 60.84
CA SER A 779 -27.46 11.56 60.91
C SER A 779 -28.24 11.14 59.66
N GLY A 780 -27.77 10.08 58.98
CA GLY A 780 -28.60 9.28 58.06
C GLY A 780 -27.83 8.66 56.89
N GLY A 781 -27.46 7.37 57.03
CA GLY A 781 -27.23 6.47 55.88
C GLY A 781 -25.80 6.41 55.30
N VAL A 782 -25.01 5.46 55.82
CA VAL A 782 -23.82 4.83 55.22
C VAL A 782 -22.64 5.77 54.88
N THR A 783 -21.96 6.24 55.92
CA THR A 783 -20.50 6.39 55.90
C THR A 783 -19.97 6.31 57.34
N PRO A 784 -19.17 5.31 57.74
CA PRO A 784 -18.28 5.48 58.87
C PRO A 784 -17.09 6.32 58.40
N ALA A 785 -16.99 7.54 58.94
CA ALA A 785 -15.76 8.31 58.92
C ALA A 785 -14.70 7.58 59.77
N GLY A 786 -13.63 7.12 59.12
CA GLY A 786 -12.44 6.50 59.72
C GLY A 786 -11.26 6.62 58.74
N PRO A 787 -10.00 6.51 59.21
CA PRO A 787 -8.82 6.85 58.41
C PRO A 787 -8.82 6.03 57.12
N GLY A 788 -8.64 6.67 55.97
CA GLY A 788 -8.84 6.14 54.61
C GLY A 788 -7.98 4.93 54.19
N ILE A 789 -7.41 4.20 55.14
CA ILE A 789 -6.64 2.99 54.94
C ILE A 789 -7.52 1.90 54.28
N ARG A 790 -6.98 1.19 53.31
CA ARG A 790 -7.57 0.02 52.65
C ARG A 790 -6.59 -1.15 52.69
N VAL A 791 -7.12 -2.36 52.78
CA VAL A 791 -6.34 -3.61 52.65
C VAL A 791 -6.68 -4.23 51.31
N LEU A 792 -5.71 -4.31 50.41
CA LEU A 792 -5.84 -4.98 49.13
C LEU A 792 -5.31 -6.42 49.26
N PRO A 793 -6.15 -7.46 49.03
CA PRO A 793 -5.72 -8.85 49.04
C PRO A 793 -4.65 -9.13 47.98
N ALA A 794 -3.83 -10.16 48.18
CA ALA A 794 -2.74 -10.52 47.28
C ALA A 794 -3.23 -10.74 45.83
N ASP A 795 -4.27 -11.54 45.64
CA ASP A 795 -4.81 -11.86 44.31
C ASP A 795 -5.26 -10.59 43.57
N TYR A 796 -5.92 -9.68 44.29
CA TYR A 796 -6.32 -8.38 43.74
C TYR A 796 -5.12 -7.51 43.37
N VAL A 797 -4.07 -7.50 44.21
CA VAL A 797 -2.82 -6.78 43.93
C VAL A 797 -2.14 -7.36 42.69
N THR A 798 -2.10 -8.68 42.58
CA THR A 798 -1.48 -9.36 41.45
C THR A 798 -2.19 -9.03 40.13
N GLU A 799 -3.52 -9.07 40.08
CA GLU A 799 -4.25 -8.90 38.81
C GLU A 799 -4.64 -7.44 38.49
N HIS A 800 -4.88 -6.64 39.52
CA HIS A 800 -5.66 -5.39 39.41
C HIS A 800 -4.98 -4.19 40.06
N VAL A 801 -3.67 -4.24 40.29
CA VAL A 801 -2.89 -3.07 40.72
C VAL A 801 -1.75 -2.80 39.73
N GLU A 802 -1.47 -1.52 39.48
CA GLU A 802 -0.29 -1.06 38.74
C GLU A 802 0.37 0.13 39.42
N LEU A 803 1.62 0.45 39.08
CA LEU A 803 2.28 1.69 39.51
C LEU A 803 1.60 2.93 38.90
N ALA A 804 1.63 4.06 39.61
CA ALA A 804 0.85 5.26 39.26
C ALA A 804 1.65 6.58 39.26
N TYR A 805 2.93 6.54 38.87
CA TYR A 805 3.74 7.75 38.69
C TYR A 805 3.54 8.39 37.31
N ALA A 806 3.34 7.55 36.29
CA ALA A 806 3.00 7.86 34.91
C ALA A 806 1.74 7.10 34.51
N THR A 807 0.95 7.68 33.61
CA THR A 807 -0.30 7.10 33.13
C THR A 807 -0.58 7.52 31.70
N THR A 808 -1.50 6.81 31.05
CA THR A 808 -2.04 7.24 29.74
C THR A 808 -2.93 8.48 29.87
N ALA A 809 -3.14 9.19 28.75
CA ALA A 809 -4.01 10.37 28.70
C ALA A 809 -5.44 10.10 29.23
N TYR A 810 -6.02 8.93 28.90
CA TYR A 810 -7.30 8.47 29.45
C TYR A 810 -7.28 8.33 30.98
N GLY A 811 -6.14 7.89 31.55
CA GLY A 811 -6.02 7.66 32.99
C GLY A 811 -5.90 8.94 33.82
N VAL A 812 -5.47 10.06 33.22
CA VAL A 812 -5.35 11.37 33.89
C VAL A 812 -6.54 12.30 33.58
N GLN A 813 -7.45 11.92 32.69
CA GLN A 813 -8.60 12.74 32.36
C GLN A 813 -9.49 12.95 33.60
N GLY A 814 -9.96 14.19 33.77
CA GLY A 814 -10.65 14.65 34.98
C GLY A 814 -9.72 15.04 36.14
N ASP A 815 -8.47 14.59 36.18
CA ASP A 815 -7.56 14.96 37.27
C ASP A 815 -7.02 16.40 37.13
N THR A 816 -6.77 17.06 38.25
CA THR A 816 -6.08 18.36 38.31
C THR A 816 -4.84 18.25 39.20
N VAL A 817 -3.67 18.53 38.64
CA VAL A 817 -2.37 18.43 39.31
C VAL A 817 -1.65 19.77 39.34
N THR A 818 -0.53 19.87 40.06
CA THR A 818 0.26 21.11 40.11
C THR A 818 0.98 21.32 38.78
N ALA A 819 1.66 20.28 38.26
CA ALA A 819 2.31 20.31 36.95
C ALA A 819 2.05 19.03 36.13
N SER A 820 2.10 19.15 34.81
CA SER A 820 1.92 18.02 33.88
C SER A 820 3.10 17.91 32.93
N HIS A 821 3.61 16.70 32.71
CA HIS A 821 4.59 16.40 31.67
C HIS A 821 3.95 15.45 30.66
N VAL A 822 3.98 15.80 29.38
CA VAL A 822 3.37 15.04 28.30
C VAL A 822 4.45 14.53 27.36
N VAL A 823 4.52 13.23 27.17
CA VAL A 823 5.38 12.63 26.16
C VAL A 823 4.68 12.71 24.81
N ILE A 824 5.33 13.33 23.84
CA ILE A 824 4.86 13.40 22.46
C ILE A 824 5.59 12.35 21.63
N GLY A 825 4.83 11.59 20.85
CA GLY A 825 5.34 10.56 19.96
C GLY A 825 4.46 10.34 18.72
N GLU A 826 4.78 9.29 17.98
CA GLU A 826 4.07 8.93 16.73
C GLU A 826 2.60 8.56 16.95
N GLN A 827 2.25 8.15 18.18
CA GLN A 827 0.91 7.71 18.53
C GLN A 827 0.05 8.81 19.18
N THR A 828 0.64 9.97 19.50
CA THR A 828 -0.10 11.06 20.13
C THR A 828 -1.06 11.69 19.12
N GLY A 829 -2.32 11.87 19.52
CA GLY A 829 -3.33 12.63 18.78
C GLY A 829 -3.68 13.94 19.49
N ALA A 830 -4.45 14.80 18.81
CA ALA A 830 -4.86 16.12 19.29
C ALA A 830 -5.43 16.10 20.71
N SER A 831 -6.47 15.28 20.95
CA SER A 831 -7.14 15.18 22.25
C SER A 831 -6.23 14.68 23.36
N SER A 832 -5.34 13.71 23.10
CA SER A 832 -4.36 13.23 24.09
C SER A 832 -3.38 14.33 24.49
N CYS A 833 -2.89 15.09 23.50
CA CYS A 833 -2.01 16.23 23.73
C CYS A 833 -2.74 17.33 24.52
N TYR A 834 -3.93 17.72 24.09
CA TYR A 834 -4.76 18.72 24.78
C TYR A 834 -5.07 18.33 26.23
N VAL A 835 -5.50 17.08 26.47
CA VAL A 835 -5.72 16.57 27.82
C VAL A 835 -4.44 16.67 28.64
N GLY A 836 -3.32 16.14 28.14
CA GLY A 836 -2.04 16.17 28.85
C GLY A 836 -1.57 17.59 29.19
N MET A 837 -1.71 18.53 28.26
CA MET A 837 -1.29 19.93 28.41
C MET A 837 -2.25 20.79 29.26
N THR A 838 -3.37 20.23 29.73
CA THR A 838 -4.37 20.96 30.54
C THR A 838 -4.54 20.43 31.96
N ARG A 839 -3.78 19.41 32.38
CA ARG A 839 -3.89 18.82 33.73
C ARG A 839 -3.18 19.64 34.81
N GLY A 840 -2.07 20.28 34.47
CA GLY A 840 -1.26 21.08 35.38
C GLY A 840 -1.81 22.47 35.60
N ARG A 841 -1.90 22.90 36.86
CA ARG A 841 -2.36 24.23 37.25
C ARG A 841 -1.32 25.32 37.02
N THR A 842 -0.05 25.00 37.24
CA THR A 842 1.05 25.98 37.21
C THR A 842 2.09 25.75 36.13
N ALA A 843 2.19 24.54 35.60
CA ALA A 843 3.14 24.21 34.54
C ALA A 843 2.66 23.00 33.74
N ASN A 844 2.81 23.05 32.42
CA ASN A 844 2.50 21.96 31.51
C ASN A 844 3.62 21.91 30.47
N THR A 845 4.27 20.76 30.30
CA THR A 845 5.47 20.64 29.47
C THR A 845 5.35 19.47 28.51
N ALA A 846 5.57 19.70 27.22
CA ALA A 846 5.64 18.66 26.21
C ALA A 846 7.09 18.22 25.97
N HIS A 847 7.32 16.91 25.90
CA HIS A 847 8.63 16.30 25.73
C HIS A 847 8.71 15.58 24.38
N LEU A 848 9.50 16.12 23.45
CA LEU A 848 9.67 15.63 22.08
C LEU A 848 11.08 15.06 21.89
N VAL A 849 11.20 14.01 21.08
CA VAL A 849 12.50 13.53 20.57
C VAL A 849 12.64 14.10 19.17
N ALA A 850 13.53 15.07 19.03
CA ALA A 850 13.77 15.79 17.78
C ALA A 850 15.19 16.39 17.82
N THR A 851 15.81 16.45 16.64
CA THR A 851 17.15 17.02 16.45
C THR A 851 17.15 18.54 16.60
N ASP A 852 16.09 19.21 16.16
CA ASP A 852 15.91 20.65 16.25
C ASP A 852 14.44 21.07 16.46
N ALA A 853 14.22 22.39 16.52
CA ALA A 853 12.90 22.98 16.75
C ALA A 853 11.96 22.86 15.53
N ASP A 854 12.49 22.81 14.32
CA ASP A 854 11.69 22.71 13.10
C ASP A 854 11.11 21.30 12.96
N GLU A 855 11.92 20.27 13.20
CA GLU A 855 11.46 18.88 13.27
C GLU A 855 10.40 18.71 14.37
N ALA A 856 10.65 19.27 15.55
CA ALA A 856 9.70 19.25 16.66
C ALA A 856 8.36 19.94 16.31
N ARG A 857 8.43 21.04 15.56
CA ARG A 857 7.24 21.76 15.08
C ARG A 857 6.44 20.93 14.08
N GLU A 858 7.11 20.26 13.14
CA GLU A 858 6.45 19.34 12.20
C GLU A 858 5.75 18.17 12.93
N GLN A 859 6.43 17.57 13.91
CA GLN A 859 5.85 16.52 14.75
C GLN A 859 4.60 17.03 15.50
N TRP A 860 4.66 18.23 16.10
CA TRP A 860 3.53 18.83 16.81
C TRP A 860 2.33 19.11 15.88
N VAL A 861 2.56 19.72 14.72
CA VAL A 861 1.50 19.95 13.72
C VAL A 861 0.88 18.63 13.27
N ALA A 862 1.70 17.59 13.08
CA ALA A 862 1.21 16.26 12.73
C ALA A 862 0.36 15.62 13.85
N VAL A 863 0.62 15.92 15.14
CA VAL A 863 -0.22 15.47 16.26
C VAL A 863 -1.64 16.03 16.16
N PHE A 864 -1.78 17.33 15.90
CA PHE A 864 -3.08 17.99 15.81
C PHE A 864 -3.84 17.69 14.50
N ALA A 865 -3.16 17.18 13.48
CA ALA A 865 -3.78 16.65 12.27
C ALA A 865 -4.34 15.21 12.40
N ARG A 866 -4.05 14.51 13.50
CA ARG A 866 -4.51 13.13 13.75
C ARG A 866 -5.85 13.14 14.48
N ASP A 867 -6.93 12.90 13.73
CA ASP A 867 -8.23 12.56 14.29
C ASP A 867 -8.35 11.04 14.44
N ARG A 868 -8.58 10.57 15.67
CA ARG A 868 -8.64 9.14 16.04
C ARG A 868 -9.90 8.78 16.81
N ALA A 869 -10.78 9.75 17.07
CA ALA A 869 -11.98 9.51 17.86
C ALA A 869 -13.03 8.76 17.01
N ASP A 870 -13.65 7.75 17.60
CA ASP A 870 -14.87 7.18 17.02
C ASP A 870 -16.06 7.98 17.56
N LEU A 871 -16.64 8.82 16.72
CA LEU A 871 -17.78 9.68 17.06
C LEU A 871 -19.12 9.16 16.49
N GLY A 872 -19.19 7.88 16.14
CA GLY A 872 -20.38 7.26 15.56
C GLY A 872 -20.29 6.97 14.06
N PRO A 873 -21.22 6.17 13.49
CA PRO A 873 -21.21 5.77 12.08
C PRO A 873 -21.28 6.94 11.10
N ALA A 874 -22.01 8.03 11.38
CA ALA A 874 -22.03 9.19 10.50
C ALA A 874 -20.64 9.85 10.35
N HIS A 875 -19.93 10.04 11.47
CA HIS A 875 -18.57 10.57 11.47
C HIS A 875 -17.59 9.60 10.79
N ALA A 876 -17.71 8.29 11.06
CA ALA A 876 -16.90 7.27 10.44
C ALA A 876 -17.09 7.21 8.91
N ALA A 877 -18.32 7.38 8.42
CA ALA A 877 -18.60 7.51 6.99
C ALA A 877 -17.89 8.75 6.40
N GLY A 878 -17.90 9.88 7.11
CA GLY A 878 -17.16 11.08 6.72
C GLY A 878 -15.64 10.86 6.65
N LEU A 879 -15.05 10.16 7.63
CA LEU A 879 -13.63 9.78 7.61
C LEU A 879 -13.30 8.86 6.44
N ALA A 880 -14.12 7.82 6.22
CA ALA A 880 -13.96 6.90 5.11
C ALA A 880 -14.08 7.63 3.76
N ALA A 881 -15.04 8.54 3.61
CA ALA A 881 -15.20 9.34 2.39
C ALA A 881 -13.97 10.24 2.14
N ARG A 882 -13.45 10.92 3.17
CA ARG A 882 -12.23 11.74 3.08
C ARG A 882 -11.00 10.90 2.70
N GLU A 883 -10.88 9.70 3.25
CA GLU A 883 -9.78 8.80 2.94
C GLU A 883 -9.89 8.25 1.52
N VAL A 884 -11.08 7.80 1.11
CA VAL A 884 -11.38 7.33 -0.24
C VAL A 884 -11.16 8.42 -1.30
N ALA A 885 -11.47 9.68 -0.97
CA ALA A 885 -11.27 10.82 -1.87
C ALA A 885 -9.78 11.10 -2.18
N ARG A 886 -8.83 10.58 -1.38
CA ARG A 886 -7.39 10.66 -1.68
C ARG A 886 -6.99 9.75 -2.84
N TYR A 887 -7.86 8.80 -3.20
CA TYR A 887 -7.62 7.83 -4.25
C TYR A 887 -8.49 8.15 -5.46
N ALA A 888 -7.90 8.02 -6.65
CA ALA A 888 -8.66 8.14 -7.88
C ALA A 888 -9.77 7.07 -7.91
N PRO A 889 -10.99 7.42 -8.34
CA PRO A 889 -12.04 6.43 -8.53
C PRO A 889 -11.56 5.41 -9.56
N SER A 890 -11.49 4.15 -9.13
CA SER A 890 -11.21 3.05 -10.03
C SER A 890 -12.46 2.81 -10.87
N ARG A 891 -12.35 3.02 -12.18
CA ARG A 891 -13.39 2.62 -13.12
C ARG A 891 -13.25 1.12 -13.38
N PRO A 892 -14.35 0.39 -13.59
CA PRO A 892 -14.30 -1.00 -14.04
C PRO A 892 -13.37 -1.14 -15.27
N LEU A 893 -12.51 -2.16 -15.26
CA LEU A 893 -11.49 -2.36 -16.30
C LEU A 893 -12.12 -2.53 -17.69
N ASP A 894 -13.24 -3.25 -17.75
CA ASP A 894 -14.03 -3.47 -18.96
C ASP A 894 -14.50 -2.16 -19.59
N GLN A 895 -14.99 -1.22 -18.78
CA GLN A 895 -15.39 0.10 -19.27
C GLN A 895 -14.20 0.89 -19.82
N ALA A 896 -13.06 0.87 -19.12
CA ALA A 896 -11.84 1.56 -19.59
C ALA A 896 -11.29 0.94 -20.89
N VAL A 897 -11.35 -0.39 -21.02
CA VAL A 897 -10.99 -1.12 -22.26
C VAL A 897 -11.95 -0.78 -23.39
N ALA A 898 -13.26 -0.65 -23.12
CA ALA A 898 -14.25 -0.26 -24.13
C ALA A 898 -13.98 1.15 -24.68
N ASP A 899 -13.73 2.13 -23.81
CA ASP A 899 -13.37 3.49 -24.23
C ASP A 899 -12.07 3.51 -25.06
N LEU A 900 -11.12 2.65 -24.70
CA LEU A 900 -9.86 2.49 -25.43
C LEU A 900 -10.10 1.88 -26.83
N HIS A 901 -10.99 0.90 -26.98
CA HIS A 901 -11.42 0.37 -28.28
C HIS A 901 -12.05 1.46 -29.17
N VAL A 902 -12.90 2.32 -28.60
CA VAL A 902 -13.50 3.45 -29.32
C VAL A 902 -12.41 4.41 -29.81
N ALA A 903 -11.45 4.75 -28.96
CA ALA A 903 -10.35 5.64 -29.33
C ALA A 903 -9.42 5.03 -30.40
N TRP A 904 -9.12 3.73 -30.33
CA TRP A 904 -8.36 3.02 -31.36
C TRP A 904 -9.09 2.99 -32.71
N THR A 905 -10.41 2.84 -32.70
CA THR A 905 -11.22 2.90 -33.92
C THR A 905 -11.20 4.30 -34.53
N ALA A 906 -11.26 5.36 -33.70
CA ALA A 906 -11.07 6.72 -34.19
C ALA A 906 -9.66 6.94 -34.77
N GLU A 907 -8.61 6.40 -34.12
CA GLU A 907 -7.23 6.52 -34.58
C GLU A 907 -7.05 5.87 -35.95
N GLN A 908 -7.55 4.64 -36.11
CA GLN A 908 -7.45 3.91 -37.37
C GLN A 908 -8.18 4.62 -38.51
N ARG A 909 -9.39 5.15 -38.26
CA ARG A 909 -10.11 5.96 -39.27
C ARG A 909 -9.33 7.19 -39.72
N CYS A 910 -8.62 7.87 -38.82
CA CYS A 910 -7.75 8.99 -39.21
C CYS A 910 -6.56 8.51 -40.05
N LEU A 911 -5.94 7.38 -39.71
CA LEU A 911 -4.84 6.80 -40.50
C LEU A 911 -5.30 6.41 -41.91
N ASP A 912 -6.48 5.81 -42.05
CA ASP A 912 -7.02 5.41 -43.36
C ASP A 912 -7.32 6.63 -44.24
N ARG A 913 -7.92 7.68 -43.67
CA ARG A 913 -8.13 8.96 -44.38
C ARG A 913 -6.82 9.61 -44.79
N LEU A 914 -5.82 9.60 -43.92
CA LEU A 914 -4.51 10.18 -44.20
C LEU A 914 -3.83 9.43 -45.36
N ALA A 915 -3.90 8.10 -45.39
CA ALA A 915 -3.36 7.29 -46.47
C ALA A 915 -4.03 7.63 -47.82
N LEU A 916 -5.36 7.81 -47.83
CA LEU A 916 -6.10 8.21 -49.03
C LEU A 916 -5.72 9.63 -49.50
N ALA A 917 -5.71 10.61 -48.58
CA ALA A 917 -5.35 11.99 -48.90
C ALA A 917 -3.90 12.10 -49.42
N THR A 918 -2.97 11.37 -48.81
CA THR A 918 -1.57 11.28 -49.24
C THR A 918 -1.46 10.67 -50.65
N SER A 919 -2.18 9.58 -50.91
CA SER A 919 -2.19 8.94 -52.23
C SER A 919 -2.71 9.90 -53.32
N ARG A 920 -3.75 10.68 -53.02
CA ARG A 920 -4.29 11.70 -53.95
C ARG A 920 -3.27 12.80 -54.22
N ARG A 921 -2.61 13.33 -53.18
CA ARG A 921 -1.55 14.33 -53.30
C ARG A 921 -0.42 13.83 -54.20
N ASP A 922 0.07 12.62 -53.94
CA ASP A 922 1.20 12.05 -54.67
C ASP A 922 0.86 11.76 -56.14
N LEU A 923 -0.38 11.33 -56.41
CA LEU A 923 -0.90 11.20 -57.78
C LEU A 923 -0.90 12.55 -58.50
N PHE A 924 -1.43 13.61 -57.88
CA PHE A 924 -1.49 14.94 -58.51
C PHE A 924 -0.08 15.54 -58.71
N ARG A 925 0.84 15.36 -57.76
CA ARG A 925 2.26 15.73 -57.94
C ARG A 925 2.93 14.99 -59.10
N SER A 926 2.63 13.70 -59.25
CA SER A 926 3.16 12.90 -60.37
C SER A 926 2.65 13.41 -61.72
N ILE A 927 1.37 13.81 -61.79
CA ILE A 927 0.80 14.42 -62.99
C ILE A 927 1.48 15.77 -63.30
N ALA A 928 1.65 16.64 -62.30
CA ALA A 928 2.33 17.92 -62.46
C ALA A 928 3.78 17.76 -62.96
N ALA A 929 4.55 16.84 -62.38
CA ALA A 929 5.94 16.57 -62.78
C ALA A 929 6.04 16.05 -64.23
N LEU A 930 5.13 15.17 -64.66
CA LEU A 930 5.09 14.67 -66.04
C LEU A 930 4.80 15.78 -67.07
N GLU A 931 4.03 16.80 -66.70
CA GLU A 931 3.79 17.94 -67.60
C GLU A 931 5.03 18.84 -67.74
N VAL A 932 5.82 18.99 -66.67
CA VAL A 932 7.11 19.71 -66.71
C VAL A 932 8.13 18.97 -67.58
N ASP A 933 8.36 17.67 -67.36
CA ASP A 933 9.32 16.86 -68.14
C ASP A 933 9.02 16.88 -69.65
N ARG A 934 7.73 16.87 -70.01
CA ARG A 934 7.32 16.96 -71.41
C ARG A 934 7.58 18.34 -72.02
N ALA A 935 7.41 19.40 -71.24
CA ALA A 935 7.76 20.75 -71.69
C ALA A 935 9.26 20.82 -72.01
N ASP A 936 10.10 20.30 -71.11
CA ASP A 936 11.56 20.25 -71.30
C ASP A 936 11.97 19.37 -72.50
N ARG A 937 11.32 18.21 -72.67
CA ARG A 937 11.57 17.32 -73.80
C ARG A 937 11.24 17.98 -75.14
N LEU A 938 10.19 18.79 -75.19
CA LEU A 938 9.83 19.54 -76.39
C LEU A 938 10.96 20.51 -76.76
N THR A 939 11.46 21.25 -75.77
CA THR A 939 12.59 22.19 -75.93
C THR A 939 13.87 21.47 -76.35
N ALA A 940 14.18 20.30 -75.80
CA ALA A 940 15.37 19.52 -76.18
C ALA A 940 15.30 18.97 -77.62
N LEU A 941 14.11 18.55 -78.07
CA LEU A 941 13.90 18.09 -79.45
C LEU A 941 14.07 19.21 -80.47
N GLU A 942 13.68 20.43 -80.12
CA GLU A 942 13.95 21.63 -80.94
C GLU A 942 15.45 21.81 -81.16
N VAL A 943 16.23 21.81 -80.09
CA VAL A 943 17.71 21.95 -80.16
C VAL A 943 18.35 20.81 -80.96
N THR A 944 17.91 19.57 -80.78
CA THR A 944 18.47 18.39 -81.49
C THR A 944 18.22 18.44 -83.00
N SER A 945 17.04 18.93 -83.41
CA SER A 945 16.73 19.10 -84.84
C SER A 945 17.69 20.08 -85.51
N GLU A 946 18.13 21.12 -84.80
CA GLU A 946 19.10 22.10 -85.32
C GLU A 946 20.50 21.49 -85.45
N GLN A 947 21.00 20.80 -84.42
CA GLN A 947 22.36 20.23 -84.41
C GLN A 947 22.58 19.13 -85.47
N THR A 948 21.57 18.28 -85.69
CA THR A 948 21.66 17.19 -86.67
C THR A 948 21.74 17.68 -88.11
N ALA A 949 21.15 18.84 -88.42
CA ALA A 949 21.27 19.46 -89.73
C ALA A 949 22.73 19.80 -90.06
N THR A 950 23.49 20.26 -89.06
CA THR A 950 24.91 20.61 -89.21
C THR A 950 25.80 19.38 -89.43
N ALA A 951 25.56 18.27 -88.73
CA ALA A 951 26.40 17.07 -88.79
C ALA A 951 26.38 16.35 -90.16
N VAL A 952 25.23 16.39 -90.86
CA VAL A 952 25.07 15.85 -92.22
C VAL A 952 26.12 16.42 -93.17
N ALA A 953 26.32 17.73 -93.12
CA ALA A 953 27.21 18.42 -94.03
C ALA A 953 28.68 17.95 -93.90
N HIS A 954 29.12 17.57 -92.70
CA HIS A 954 30.51 17.18 -92.44
C HIS A 954 30.82 15.72 -92.79
N ALA A 955 29.87 14.79 -92.64
CA ALA A 955 30.11 13.37 -92.87
C ALA A 955 30.30 13.04 -94.37
N GLN A 956 29.51 13.68 -95.25
CA GLN A 956 29.56 13.45 -96.70
C GLN A 956 30.98 13.55 -97.26
N GLN A 957 31.72 14.54 -96.76
CA GLN A 957 33.06 14.85 -97.24
C GLN A 957 34.09 13.73 -97.04
N ARG A 958 33.94 12.85 -96.03
CA ARG A 958 34.96 11.86 -95.67
C ARG A 958 34.76 10.49 -96.33
N ALA A 959 33.52 10.13 -96.66
CA ALA A 959 33.13 8.86 -97.27
C ALA A 959 33.83 8.57 -98.59
N ASP A 960 33.85 9.59 -99.42
CA ASP A 960 34.24 9.50 -100.81
C ASP A 960 35.74 9.16 -100.96
N ASP A 961 36.57 9.56 -99.99
CA ASP A 961 38.02 9.38 -100.03
C ASP A 961 38.50 7.93 -99.85
N SER A 962 37.72 7.06 -99.19
CA SER A 962 38.22 5.73 -98.78
C SER A 962 37.75 4.56 -99.69
N ALA A 963 36.75 4.78 -100.54
CA ALA A 963 36.12 3.74 -101.39
C ALA A 963 37.06 3.16 -102.41
N ALA A 964 37.86 4.05 -102.97
CA ALA A 964 38.79 3.75 -104.02
C ALA A 964 39.84 2.70 -103.59
N ALA A 965 40.02 2.44 -102.29
CA ALA A 965 41.14 1.66 -101.79
C ALA A 965 40.91 0.14 -101.56
N ILE A 966 39.72 -0.32 -101.17
CA ILE A 966 39.48 -1.72 -100.72
C ILE A 966 39.37 -2.74 -101.86
N ALA A 967 38.69 -2.38 -102.95
CA ALA A 967 38.27 -3.34 -103.97
C ALA A 967 39.45 -4.10 -104.64
N VAL A 968 40.62 -3.48 -104.71
CA VAL A 968 41.82 -4.02 -105.38
C VAL A 968 42.40 -5.27 -104.68
N GLN A 969 42.20 -5.43 -103.37
CA GLN A 969 42.91 -6.44 -102.58
C GLN A 969 42.19 -7.79 -102.46
N ALA A 970 40.85 -7.84 -102.53
CA ALA A 970 40.04 -9.04 -102.25
C ALA A 970 40.17 -10.12 -103.33
N ALA A 971 40.13 -9.73 -104.60
CA ALA A 971 40.01 -10.67 -105.72
C ALA A 971 41.19 -11.66 -105.85
N ARG A 972 42.35 -11.36 -105.24
CA ARG A 972 43.57 -12.18 -105.34
C ARG A 972 43.57 -13.45 -104.48
N LEU A 973 42.92 -13.47 -103.31
CA LEU A 973 43.05 -14.59 -102.35
C LEU A 973 42.11 -15.78 -102.65
N ARG A 974 40.88 -15.52 -103.14
CA ARG A 974 39.84 -16.53 -103.40
C ARG A 974 40.27 -17.61 -104.41
N ASN A 975 40.79 -17.18 -105.56
CA ASN A 975 41.10 -18.07 -106.68
C ASN A 975 42.10 -19.18 -106.29
N ARG A 976 42.90 -19.02 -105.22
CA ARG A 976 43.85 -20.03 -104.74
C ARG A 976 43.20 -21.21 -104.02
N LEU A 977 42.18 -20.97 -103.20
CA LEU A 977 41.63 -22.01 -102.31
C LEU A 977 40.71 -22.99 -103.06
N LEU A 978 39.95 -22.51 -104.06
CA LEU A 978 38.91 -23.28 -104.79
C LEU A 978 39.43 -24.49 -105.57
N THR A 979 40.63 -24.32 -106.11
CA THR A 979 41.30 -25.35 -106.89
C THR A 979 41.71 -26.54 -106.02
N ALA A 980 41.86 -26.35 -104.70
CA ALA A 980 42.36 -27.39 -103.79
C ALA A 980 41.29 -28.40 -103.34
N TRP A 981 40.01 -28.01 -103.19
CA TRP A 981 38.95 -28.88 -102.66
C TRP A 981 38.54 -30.04 -103.57
N ASP A 982 38.32 -29.76 -104.86
CA ASP A 982 37.73 -30.75 -105.78
C ASP A 982 38.54 -32.02 -105.92
N VAL A 983 39.82 -31.93 -105.63
CA VAL A 983 40.73 -33.05 -105.76
C VAL A 983 40.46 -34.14 -104.70
N GLN A 984 39.80 -33.85 -103.57
CA GLN A 984 39.90 -34.72 -102.38
C GLN A 984 38.63 -35.46 -101.93
N ARG A 985 37.44 -35.24 -102.52
CA ARG A 985 36.16 -35.68 -101.90
C ARG A 985 35.51 -36.97 -102.43
N GLU A 986 35.63 -37.27 -103.71
CA GLU A 986 34.96 -38.44 -104.30
C GLU A 986 35.36 -39.77 -103.63
N GLU A 987 36.62 -39.89 -103.19
CA GLU A 987 37.15 -41.11 -102.57
C GLU A 987 36.48 -41.49 -101.25
N ALA A 988 35.96 -40.52 -100.49
CA ALA A 988 35.34 -40.77 -99.19
C ALA A 988 33.93 -41.40 -99.30
N ARG A 989 33.24 -41.22 -100.44
CA ARG A 989 31.80 -41.47 -100.59
C ARG A 989 31.43 -42.95 -100.63
N GLU A 990 32.18 -43.77 -101.36
CA GLU A 990 31.84 -45.18 -101.57
C GLU A 990 31.98 -46.02 -100.29
N ALA A 991 32.99 -45.71 -99.48
CA ALA A 991 33.34 -46.45 -98.28
C ALA A 991 32.18 -46.43 -97.26
N ALA A 992 31.49 -45.32 -97.16
CA ALA A 992 30.39 -45.14 -96.23
C ALA A 992 29.18 -46.10 -96.33
N GLN A 993 28.72 -46.39 -97.54
CA GLN A 993 27.43 -47.06 -97.76
C GLN A 993 27.46 -48.52 -97.31
N ALA A 994 28.63 -49.15 -97.36
CA ALA A 994 28.79 -50.52 -96.91
C ALA A 994 28.64 -50.65 -95.38
N VAL A 995 29.09 -49.66 -94.61
CA VAL A 995 29.11 -49.68 -93.13
C VAL A 995 27.70 -49.77 -92.53
N LEU A 996 26.72 -49.08 -93.11
CA LEU A 996 25.41 -48.88 -92.49
C LEU A 996 24.50 -50.12 -92.48
N ASN A 997 24.55 -50.99 -93.50
CA ASN A 997 23.54 -52.05 -93.72
C ASN A 997 23.66 -53.31 -92.86
N GLY A 998 24.85 -53.62 -92.33
CA GLY A 998 25.07 -54.80 -91.47
C GLY A 998 24.85 -56.18 -92.14
N PRO A 999 25.16 -57.29 -91.43
CA PRO A 999 25.30 -58.62 -92.04
C PRO A 999 24.01 -59.44 -92.31
N GLY A 1000 22.83 -59.09 -91.75
CA GLY A 1000 21.52 -59.75 -91.99
C GLY A 1000 21.24 -61.08 -91.25
N ARG A 1001 19.95 -61.43 -91.01
CA ARG A 1001 19.50 -62.49 -90.06
C ARG A 1001 19.81 -63.94 -90.46
N LEU A 1002 19.97 -64.20 -91.75
CA LEU A 1002 20.53 -65.46 -92.26
C LEU A 1002 22.06 -65.35 -92.53
N GLY A 1003 22.69 -64.22 -92.20
CA GLY A 1003 24.14 -64.13 -91.93
C GLY A 1003 25.10 -63.74 -93.07
N PHE A 1004 24.65 -63.35 -94.27
CA PHE A 1004 25.53 -63.33 -95.44
C PHE A 1004 26.39 -62.05 -95.73
N ARG A 1005 26.46 -60.95 -94.94
CA ARG A 1005 27.16 -59.67 -95.36
C ARG A 1005 28.23 -59.01 -94.44
N ARG A 1006 29.08 -59.74 -93.72
CA ARG A 1006 29.97 -59.13 -92.68
C ARG A 1006 31.32 -58.53 -93.18
N ALA A 1007 31.94 -59.06 -94.23
CA ALA A 1007 33.27 -58.60 -94.66
C ALA A 1007 33.29 -57.22 -95.35
N ALA A 1008 32.18 -56.79 -95.94
CA ALA A 1008 32.11 -55.54 -96.72
C ALA A 1008 32.08 -54.26 -95.86
N VAL A 1009 31.67 -54.33 -94.60
CA VAL A 1009 31.52 -53.17 -93.69
C VAL A 1009 32.87 -52.67 -93.17
N ALA A 1010 33.83 -53.55 -92.89
CA ALA A 1010 35.06 -53.18 -92.18
C ALA A 1010 36.03 -52.32 -93.03
N ARG A 1011 36.23 -52.68 -94.30
CA ARG A 1011 37.17 -51.97 -95.20
C ARG A 1011 36.74 -50.55 -95.53
N ALA A 1012 35.44 -50.32 -95.40
CA ALA A 1012 34.74 -49.11 -95.78
C ALA A 1012 34.73 -48.07 -94.63
N ALA A 1013 35.14 -48.46 -93.44
CA ALA A 1013 35.29 -47.57 -92.28
C ALA A 1013 36.61 -46.78 -92.29
N GLU A 1014 37.69 -47.32 -92.88
CA GLU A 1014 39.04 -46.75 -92.79
C GLU A 1014 39.24 -45.51 -93.70
N GLN A 1015 38.85 -45.57 -94.98
CA GLN A 1015 39.03 -44.47 -95.95
C GLN A 1015 38.35 -43.14 -95.58
N LEU A 1016 37.33 -43.23 -94.73
CA LEU A 1016 36.52 -42.09 -94.34
C LEU A 1016 37.21 -41.18 -93.31
N ALA A 1017 38.15 -41.72 -92.52
CA ALA A 1017 38.80 -40.96 -91.46
C ALA A 1017 39.83 -39.94 -92.02
N ASP A 1018 40.60 -40.27 -93.06
CA ASP A 1018 41.69 -39.40 -93.56
C ASP A 1018 41.21 -38.11 -94.25
N TRP A 1019 40.08 -38.14 -94.96
CA TRP A 1019 39.52 -36.98 -95.65
C TRP A 1019 39.04 -35.87 -94.69
N ALA A 1020 38.62 -36.26 -93.48
CA ALA A 1020 38.10 -35.37 -92.46
C ALA A 1020 39.13 -34.36 -91.93
N ASP A 1021 40.39 -34.79 -91.74
CA ASP A 1021 41.42 -33.95 -91.12
C ASP A 1021 41.90 -32.79 -92.02
N THR A 1022 41.97 -32.98 -93.34
CA THR A 1022 42.58 -31.99 -94.25
C THR A 1022 41.73 -30.73 -94.44
N TRP A 1023 40.42 -30.89 -94.51
CA TRP A 1023 39.50 -29.80 -94.81
C TRP A 1023 39.05 -29.02 -93.59
N GLN A 1024 39.33 -29.53 -92.40
CA GLN A 1024 38.89 -28.91 -91.16
C GLN A 1024 39.22 -27.41 -91.00
N PRO A 1025 40.37 -26.83 -91.41
CA PRO A 1025 40.65 -25.40 -91.20
C PRO A 1025 39.82 -24.44 -92.06
N TYR A 1026 39.50 -24.86 -93.29
CA TYR A 1026 38.72 -24.09 -94.26
C TYR A 1026 37.24 -24.52 -94.25
N PHE A 1027 36.97 -25.69 -93.66
CA PHE A 1027 35.68 -26.39 -93.58
C PHE A 1027 35.57 -27.26 -92.28
N PRO A 1028 35.35 -26.67 -91.09
CA PRO A 1028 35.51 -27.32 -89.77
C PRO A 1028 34.53 -28.43 -89.33
N ALA A 1029 33.58 -28.86 -90.15
CA ALA A 1029 32.37 -29.60 -89.71
C ALA A 1029 32.39 -31.12 -89.95
N MET A 1030 33.54 -31.81 -89.80
CA MET A 1030 33.70 -33.23 -90.18
C MET A 1030 33.51 -34.25 -88.99
N PRO A 1031 32.84 -35.43 -89.14
CA PRO A 1031 32.64 -36.50 -88.11
C PRO A 1031 33.87 -37.41 -87.81
N THR A 1032 33.84 -38.34 -86.84
CA THR A 1032 35.00 -39.23 -86.48
C THR A 1032 34.73 -40.73 -86.41
N ASP A 1033 33.51 -41.14 -86.07
CA ASP A 1033 33.17 -42.56 -86.11
C ASP A 1033 32.84 -42.97 -87.56
N PRO A 1034 33.14 -44.22 -87.96
CA PRO A 1034 32.87 -44.68 -89.31
C PRO A 1034 31.43 -44.50 -89.79
N ARG A 1035 30.42 -44.57 -88.92
CA ARG A 1035 29.01 -44.32 -89.32
C ARG A 1035 28.72 -42.83 -89.49
N GLY A 1036 29.33 -41.97 -88.67
CA GLY A 1036 29.24 -40.52 -88.79
C GLY A 1036 29.92 -40.01 -90.07
N LEU A 1037 31.17 -40.37 -90.29
CA LEU A 1037 31.94 -39.97 -91.48
C LEU A 1037 31.29 -40.48 -92.76
N ALA A 1038 30.79 -41.72 -92.69
CA ALA A 1038 30.06 -42.33 -93.78
C ALA A 1038 28.87 -41.47 -94.21
N THR A 1039 28.15 -40.93 -93.24
CA THR A 1039 27.00 -40.09 -93.55
C THR A 1039 27.42 -38.76 -94.24
N LEU A 1040 28.54 -38.13 -93.86
CA LEU A 1040 28.98 -36.86 -94.45
C LEU A 1040 29.55 -37.01 -95.87
N ALA A 1041 30.34 -38.05 -96.12
CA ALA A 1041 30.90 -38.23 -97.46
C ALA A 1041 29.81 -38.55 -98.49
N VAL A 1042 28.89 -39.49 -98.18
CA VAL A 1042 27.80 -39.92 -99.11
C VAL A 1042 26.85 -38.80 -99.46
N SER A 1043 26.65 -37.87 -98.55
CA SER A 1043 25.85 -36.68 -98.84
C SER A 1043 26.51 -35.83 -99.94
N ALA A 1044 25.82 -35.46 -101.03
CA ALA A 1044 26.33 -34.70 -102.21
C ALA A 1044 27.16 -33.43 -101.90
N ASP A 1045 28.08 -32.98 -102.79
CA ASP A 1045 28.99 -31.82 -102.56
C ASP A 1045 28.32 -30.49 -102.74
N ASP A 1046 28.90 -29.47 -102.12
CA ASP A 1046 28.37 -28.12 -102.25
C ASP A 1046 29.45 -27.16 -102.76
N ARG A 1047 29.67 -27.20 -104.08
CA ARG A 1047 30.69 -26.40 -104.80
C ARG A 1047 30.42 -24.89 -104.73
N ALA A 1048 29.14 -24.51 -104.71
CA ALA A 1048 28.72 -23.15 -104.43
C ALA A 1048 29.12 -22.74 -103.00
N ARG A 1049 28.95 -23.66 -102.03
CA ARG A 1049 29.39 -23.49 -100.64
C ARG A 1049 30.89 -23.26 -100.53
N LEU A 1050 31.69 -23.90 -101.36
CA LEU A 1050 33.14 -23.74 -101.41
C LEU A 1050 33.62 -22.42 -102.00
N ARG A 1051 33.10 -22.04 -103.17
CA ARG A 1051 33.46 -20.76 -103.79
C ARG A 1051 33.06 -19.60 -102.89
N ALA A 1052 31.85 -19.70 -102.33
CA ALA A 1052 31.39 -18.81 -101.30
C ALA A 1052 32.35 -18.81 -100.10
N ALA A 1053 32.74 -19.99 -99.58
CA ALA A 1053 33.68 -20.09 -98.45
C ALA A 1053 35.00 -19.33 -98.71
N PHE A 1054 35.50 -19.35 -99.94
CA PHE A 1054 36.77 -18.74 -100.32
C PHE A 1054 36.69 -17.27 -100.77
N ASP A 1055 35.63 -16.84 -101.45
CA ASP A 1055 35.39 -15.42 -101.78
C ASP A 1055 35.11 -14.63 -100.54
N ASP A 1056 34.32 -15.25 -99.69
CA ASP A 1056 34.09 -14.78 -98.37
C ASP A 1056 35.43 -14.68 -97.63
N HIS A 1057 36.29 -15.71 -97.63
CA HIS A 1057 37.62 -15.62 -96.99
C HIS A 1057 38.49 -14.45 -97.55
N ALA A 1058 38.43 -14.20 -98.87
CA ALA A 1058 39.25 -13.23 -99.58
C ALA A 1058 38.82 -11.76 -99.47
N ARG A 1059 37.51 -11.50 -99.63
CA ARG A 1059 36.90 -10.21 -99.34
C ARG A 1059 37.06 -9.88 -97.86
N ARG A 1060 36.81 -10.86 -96.96
CA ARG A 1060 37.09 -10.70 -95.53
C ARG A 1060 38.54 -10.28 -95.29
N HIS A 1061 39.49 -10.81 -96.04
CA HIS A 1061 40.90 -10.42 -95.89
C HIS A 1061 41.24 -9.01 -96.42
N ALA A 1062 40.67 -8.56 -97.53
CA ALA A 1062 40.96 -7.23 -98.06
C ALA A 1062 40.27 -6.10 -97.31
N GLU A 1063 39.03 -6.36 -96.94
CA GLU A 1063 38.28 -5.49 -96.04
C GLU A 1063 38.92 -5.48 -94.65
N SER A 1064 39.55 -6.58 -94.21
CA SER A 1064 40.37 -6.60 -92.99
C SER A 1064 41.68 -5.82 -93.11
N ALA A 1065 42.10 -5.44 -94.32
CA ALA A 1065 43.33 -4.70 -94.54
C ALA A 1065 43.14 -3.19 -94.69
N ARG A 1066 41.91 -2.71 -94.94
CA ARG A 1066 41.53 -1.29 -94.91
C ARG A 1066 40.15 -1.11 -94.28
N PRO A 1067 40.06 -1.24 -92.97
CA PRO A 1067 38.79 -1.23 -92.26
C PRO A 1067 38.06 0.14 -92.30
N GLU A 1068 38.71 1.24 -92.67
CA GLU A 1068 38.19 2.60 -92.50
C GLU A 1068 37.18 3.09 -93.55
N HIS A 1069 37.06 2.46 -94.73
CA HIS A 1069 36.21 3.01 -95.79
C HIS A 1069 34.71 2.87 -95.55
N ARG A 1070 34.26 1.64 -95.33
CA ARG A 1070 32.83 1.37 -95.08
C ARG A 1070 32.31 2.24 -93.96
N ARG A 1071 33.17 2.55 -93.00
CA ARG A 1071 32.86 3.42 -91.89
C ARG A 1071 32.39 4.80 -92.36
N LEU A 1072 33.07 5.41 -93.31
CA LEU A 1072 32.83 6.80 -93.68
C LEU A 1072 31.58 6.98 -94.56
N THR A 1073 31.31 6.11 -95.54
CA THR A 1073 30.06 6.18 -96.34
C THR A 1073 28.83 5.89 -95.49
N ALA A 1074 28.95 4.94 -94.56
CA ALA A 1074 27.90 4.71 -93.58
C ALA A 1074 27.63 5.96 -92.73
N GLU A 1075 28.65 6.72 -92.34
CA GLU A 1075 28.49 7.93 -91.50
C GLU A 1075 27.61 9.02 -92.14
N VAL A 1076 27.56 9.08 -93.47
CA VAL A 1076 26.76 10.05 -94.23
C VAL A 1076 25.27 9.76 -94.17
N ASP A 1077 24.90 8.57 -94.63
CA ASP A 1077 23.51 8.11 -94.67
C ASP A 1077 22.94 8.10 -93.25
N LEU A 1078 23.78 7.75 -92.27
CA LEU A 1078 23.46 7.85 -90.85
C LEU A 1078 23.12 9.29 -90.44
N ALA A 1079 23.90 10.28 -90.84
CA ALA A 1079 23.64 11.67 -90.47
C ALA A 1079 22.33 12.20 -91.10
N GLN A 1080 22.05 11.91 -92.38
CA GLN A 1080 20.83 12.38 -93.05
C GLN A 1080 19.57 11.75 -92.46
N THR A 1081 19.65 10.44 -92.19
CA THR A 1081 18.59 9.71 -91.50
C THR A 1081 18.33 10.28 -90.11
N ALA A 1082 19.39 10.66 -89.38
CA ALA A 1082 19.28 11.24 -88.04
C ALA A 1082 18.52 12.58 -88.05
N HIS A 1083 18.80 13.48 -89.00
CA HIS A 1083 18.08 14.76 -89.08
C HIS A 1083 16.60 14.60 -89.44
N GLY A 1084 16.30 13.77 -90.44
CA GLY A 1084 14.92 13.49 -90.85
C GLY A 1084 14.10 12.86 -89.71
N ARG A 1085 14.75 12.06 -88.85
CA ARG A 1085 14.15 11.50 -87.65
C ARG A 1085 13.84 12.56 -86.60
N ALA A 1086 14.82 13.40 -86.24
CA ALA A 1086 14.67 14.44 -85.21
C ALA A 1086 13.48 15.38 -85.48
N ARG A 1087 13.29 15.79 -86.73
CA ARG A 1087 12.18 16.69 -87.12
C ARG A 1087 10.80 16.05 -87.00
N ARG A 1088 10.66 14.76 -87.34
CA ARG A 1088 9.39 14.03 -87.19
C ARG A 1088 9.01 13.85 -85.72
N GLU A 1089 10.00 13.54 -84.89
CA GLU A 1089 9.80 13.36 -83.45
C GLU A 1089 9.29 14.65 -82.78
N LEU A 1090 9.81 15.82 -83.14
CA LEU A 1090 9.33 17.10 -82.62
C LEU A 1090 7.85 17.40 -82.96
N VAL A 1091 7.45 17.20 -84.22
CA VAL A 1091 6.07 17.46 -84.67
C VAL A 1091 5.08 16.52 -83.99
N GLN A 1092 5.46 15.24 -83.83
CA GLN A 1092 4.63 14.26 -83.14
C GLN A 1092 4.46 14.61 -81.66
N ALA A 1093 5.53 15.03 -80.97
CA ALA A 1093 5.47 15.42 -79.57
C ALA A 1093 4.52 16.62 -79.33
N ARG A 1094 4.50 17.60 -80.23
CA ARG A 1094 3.57 18.75 -80.13
C ARG A 1094 2.10 18.34 -80.21
N ARG A 1095 1.74 17.51 -81.20
CA ARG A 1095 0.34 17.03 -81.36
C ARG A 1095 -0.14 16.22 -80.15
N GLN A 1096 0.72 15.35 -79.62
CA GLN A 1096 0.37 14.52 -78.46
C GLN A 1096 0.05 15.35 -77.22
N ARG A 1097 0.71 16.51 -77.03
CA ARG A 1097 0.44 17.42 -75.92
C ARG A 1097 -0.96 18.03 -76.02
N ASP A 1098 -1.31 18.54 -77.19
CA ASP A 1098 -2.58 19.24 -77.42
C ASP A 1098 -3.78 18.28 -77.27
N ASP A 1099 -3.70 17.07 -77.85
CA ASP A 1099 -4.75 16.05 -77.74
C ASP A 1099 -4.99 15.55 -76.30
N ARG A 1100 -3.96 15.61 -75.44
CA ARG A 1100 -4.07 15.19 -74.04
C ARG A 1100 -4.72 16.26 -73.19
N ARG A 1101 -4.35 17.53 -73.41
CA ARG A 1101 -4.94 18.67 -72.71
C ARG A 1101 -6.45 18.75 -72.95
N ALA A 1102 -6.87 18.56 -74.20
CA ALA A 1102 -8.29 18.48 -74.57
C ALA A 1102 -9.05 17.34 -73.85
N ARG A 1103 -8.39 16.22 -73.55
CA ARG A 1103 -9.00 15.10 -72.80
C ARG A 1103 -9.11 15.35 -71.30
N LEU A 1104 -8.14 16.08 -70.72
CA LEU A 1104 -8.19 16.49 -69.31
C LEU A 1104 -9.29 17.53 -69.07
N ASP A 1105 -9.45 18.49 -69.98
CA ASP A 1105 -10.49 19.53 -69.93
C ASP A 1105 -11.91 18.97 -70.11
N ALA A 1106 -12.07 17.76 -70.66
CA ALA A 1106 -13.37 17.10 -70.82
C ALA A 1106 -13.94 16.54 -69.50
N ILE A 1107 -13.15 16.49 -68.43
CA ILE A 1107 -13.53 15.89 -67.13
C ILE A 1107 -14.09 16.96 -66.15
N GLY A 1108 -14.03 18.26 -66.49
CA GLY A 1108 -14.52 19.38 -65.67
C GLY A 1108 -13.82 20.71 -66.01
N HIS A 1109 -13.98 21.75 -65.16
CA HIS A 1109 -13.27 23.05 -65.26
C HIS A 1109 -11.76 22.89 -65.59
N PRO A 1110 -11.09 23.94 -66.14
CA PRO A 1110 -9.70 23.84 -66.60
C PRO A 1110 -8.83 23.14 -65.55
N PHE A 1111 -8.28 21.98 -65.90
CA PHE A 1111 -7.56 21.16 -64.95
C PHE A 1111 -6.25 21.87 -64.56
N ASP A 1112 -6.20 22.37 -63.33
CA ASP A 1112 -5.01 22.99 -62.73
C ASP A 1112 -4.34 21.99 -61.77
N PRO A 1113 -3.24 21.35 -62.18
CA PRO A 1113 -2.55 20.37 -61.34
C PRO A 1113 -2.09 20.95 -60.01
N ASP A 1114 -1.69 22.23 -59.98
CA ASP A 1114 -1.09 22.84 -58.79
C ASP A 1114 -2.16 23.18 -57.74
N ALA A 1115 -3.33 23.65 -58.17
CA ALA A 1115 -4.48 23.87 -57.28
C ALA A 1115 -4.95 22.58 -56.60
N HIS A 1116 -4.98 21.46 -57.33
CA HIS A 1116 -5.38 20.16 -56.79
C HIS A 1116 -4.33 19.56 -55.84
N VAL A 1117 -3.03 19.83 -56.05
CA VAL A 1117 -1.98 19.49 -55.07
C VAL A 1117 -2.20 20.26 -53.78
N ALA A 1118 -2.48 21.58 -53.85
CA ALA A 1118 -2.71 22.41 -52.67
C ALA A 1118 -3.96 21.98 -51.85
N ASP A 1119 -5.04 21.58 -52.51
CA ASP A 1119 -6.23 21.04 -51.84
C ASP A 1119 -5.94 19.72 -51.13
N ALA A 1120 -5.25 18.79 -51.78
CA ALA A 1120 -4.88 17.52 -51.17
C ALA A 1120 -3.91 17.72 -50.00
N GLU A 1121 -3.03 18.72 -50.05
CA GLU A 1121 -2.16 19.09 -48.92
C GLU A 1121 -2.95 19.64 -47.72
N ARG A 1122 -4.00 20.42 -47.95
CA ARG A 1122 -4.88 20.90 -46.86
C ARG A 1122 -5.64 19.75 -46.19
N ASP A 1123 -6.14 18.79 -46.98
CA ASP A 1123 -6.81 17.59 -46.45
C ASP A 1123 -5.86 16.70 -45.62
N VAL A 1124 -4.61 16.55 -46.06
CA VAL A 1124 -3.54 15.88 -45.30
C VAL A 1124 -3.34 16.59 -43.97
N ALA A 1125 -3.11 17.90 -43.97
CA ALA A 1125 -2.85 18.68 -42.76
C ALA A 1125 -4.02 18.62 -41.75
N ALA A 1126 -5.27 18.73 -42.23
CA ALA A 1126 -6.45 18.63 -41.38
C ALA A 1126 -6.59 17.24 -40.73
N THR A 1127 -6.29 16.17 -41.49
CA THR A 1127 -6.35 14.80 -40.97
C THR A 1127 -5.22 14.51 -39.97
N GLU A 1128 -4.03 15.05 -40.19
CA GLU A 1128 -2.90 14.97 -39.25
C GLU A 1128 -3.23 15.65 -37.91
N GLN A 1129 -3.89 16.81 -37.94
CA GLN A 1129 -4.33 17.49 -36.72
C GLN A 1129 -5.36 16.66 -35.93
N GLN A 1130 -6.35 16.07 -36.61
CA GLN A 1130 -7.32 15.17 -35.96
C GLN A 1130 -6.64 13.94 -35.37
N LEU A 1131 -5.69 13.33 -36.08
CA LEU A 1131 -4.92 12.19 -35.59
C LEU A 1131 -4.14 12.53 -34.31
N ALA A 1132 -3.57 13.73 -34.22
CA ALA A 1132 -2.88 14.20 -33.01
C ALA A 1132 -3.80 14.30 -31.78
N VAL A 1133 -5.03 14.82 -31.96
CA VAL A 1133 -6.05 14.89 -30.89
C VAL A 1133 -6.44 13.49 -30.43
N VAL A 1134 -6.72 12.57 -31.36
CA VAL A 1134 -7.10 11.19 -31.02
C VAL A 1134 -5.96 10.45 -30.31
N ARG A 1135 -4.71 10.60 -30.77
CA ARG A 1135 -3.54 10.02 -30.10
C ARG A 1135 -3.36 10.54 -28.68
N THR A 1136 -3.63 11.83 -28.46
CA THR A 1136 -3.63 12.42 -27.11
C THR A 1136 -4.68 11.77 -26.23
N ARG A 1137 -5.90 11.53 -26.76
CA ARG A 1137 -6.96 10.81 -26.03
C ARG A 1137 -6.58 9.35 -25.73
N VAL A 1138 -5.96 8.64 -26.68
CA VAL A 1138 -5.44 7.27 -26.45
C VAL A 1138 -4.37 7.26 -25.36
N ALA A 1139 -3.47 8.25 -25.34
CA ALA A 1139 -2.46 8.37 -24.30
C ALA A 1139 -3.09 8.66 -22.91
N GLN A 1140 -4.09 9.52 -22.84
CA GLN A 1140 -4.85 9.79 -21.61
C GLN A 1140 -5.55 8.54 -21.10
N LEU A 1141 -6.25 7.80 -21.97
CA LEU A 1141 -6.93 6.55 -21.61
C LEU A 1141 -5.93 5.49 -21.13
N ARG A 1142 -4.77 5.35 -21.77
CA ARG A 1142 -3.70 4.44 -21.30
C ARG A 1142 -3.09 4.83 -19.96
N ALA A 1143 -3.13 6.12 -19.63
CA ALA A 1143 -2.72 6.63 -18.33
C ALA A 1143 -3.83 6.53 -17.28
N GLU A 1144 -5.06 6.13 -17.65
CA GLU A 1144 -6.13 5.91 -16.67
C GLU A 1144 -5.74 4.78 -15.72
N PRO A 1145 -5.97 4.95 -14.41
CA PRO A 1145 -5.48 4.00 -13.42
C PRO A 1145 -5.94 2.55 -13.60
N ALA A 1146 -7.17 2.35 -14.10
CA ALA A 1146 -7.73 1.03 -14.37
C ALA A 1146 -6.91 0.25 -15.43
N LEU A 1147 -6.35 0.95 -16.42
CA LEU A 1147 -5.52 0.37 -17.48
C LEU A 1147 -4.02 0.42 -17.11
N HIS A 1148 -3.58 1.48 -16.44
CA HIS A 1148 -2.18 1.69 -16.05
C HIS A 1148 -1.70 0.69 -14.99
N SER A 1149 -2.62 0.15 -14.18
CA SER A 1149 -2.33 -0.88 -13.19
C SER A 1149 -2.25 -2.30 -13.78
N GLN A 1150 -2.61 -2.48 -15.06
CA GLN A 1150 -2.57 -3.79 -15.70
C GLN A 1150 -1.16 -4.15 -16.20
N PRO A 1151 -0.85 -5.45 -16.35
CA PRO A 1151 0.37 -5.90 -17.00
C PRO A 1151 0.56 -5.27 -18.40
N ALA A 1152 1.78 -4.87 -18.73
CA ALA A 1152 2.09 -4.15 -19.98
C ALA A 1152 1.74 -4.96 -21.25
N ASP A 1153 1.76 -6.29 -21.15
CA ASP A 1153 1.44 -7.22 -22.22
C ASP A 1153 -0.08 -7.38 -22.42
N LEU A 1154 -0.91 -7.12 -21.41
CA LEU A 1154 -2.37 -7.22 -21.51
C LEU A 1154 -2.91 -6.23 -22.55
N LEU A 1155 -2.52 -4.95 -22.47
CA LEU A 1155 -2.94 -3.92 -23.43
C LEU A 1155 -2.43 -4.20 -24.84
N THR A 1156 -1.26 -4.82 -24.96
CA THR A 1156 -0.67 -5.23 -26.24
C THR A 1156 -1.49 -6.36 -26.87
N ARG A 1157 -1.82 -7.39 -26.09
CA ARG A 1157 -2.70 -8.50 -26.51
C ARG A 1157 -4.09 -7.99 -26.89
N GLU A 1158 -4.64 -7.06 -26.12
CA GLU A 1158 -5.97 -6.50 -26.39
C GLU A 1158 -5.98 -5.64 -27.66
N ARG A 1159 -4.94 -4.82 -27.91
CA ARG A 1159 -4.77 -4.08 -29.17
C ARG A 1159 -4.71 -5.04 -30.37
N ALA A 1160 -4.01 -6.17 -30.25
CA ALA A 1160 -3.93 -7.17 -31.31
C ALA A 1160 -5.30 -7.83 -31.60
N ARG A 1161 -6.04 -8.21 -30.55
CA ARG A 1161 -7.39 -8.77 -30.67
C ARG A 1161 -8.38 -7.78 -31.27
N TRP A 1162 -8.33 -6.53 -30.82
CA TRP A 1162 -9.14 -5.45 -31.38
C TRP A 1162 -8.84 -5.27 -32.88
N ARG A 1163 -7.55 -5.25 -33.27
CA ARG A 1163 -7.15 -5.06 -34.67
C ARG A 1163 -7.64 -6.19 -35.57
N ALA A 1164 -7.49 -7.44 -35.13
CA ALA A 1164 -7.99 -8.60 -35.88
C ALA A 1164 -9.52 -8.54 -36.11
N ARG A 1165 -10.29 -8.08 -35.10
CA ARG A 1165 -11.73 -7.87 -35.24
C ARG A 1165 -12.06 -6.74 -36.22
N HIS A 1166 -11.39 -5.60 -36.07
CA HIS A 1166 -11.59 -4.44 -36.94
C HIS A 1166 -11.29 -4.76 -38.41
N ASP A 1167 -10.17 -5.44 -38.69
CA ASP A 1167 -9.79 -5.84 -40.04
C ASP A 1167 -10.81 -6.81 -40.65
N ALA A 1168 -11.37 -7.74 -39.85
CA ALA A 1168 -12.42 -8.66 -40.30
C ALA A 1168 -13.75 -7.95 -40.60
N GLU A 1169 -14.13 -6.96 -39.79
CA GLU A 1169 -15.32 -6.12 -40.02
C GLU A 1169 -15.17 -5.24 -41.26
N ASP A 1170 -14.01 -4.61 -41.47
CA ASP A 1170 -13.73 -3.83 -42.67
C ASP A 1170 -13.71 -4.71 -43.92
N HIS A 1171 -13.19 -5.94 -43.82
CA HIS A 1171 -13.23 -6.89 -44.92
C HIS A 1171 -14.67 -7.31 -45.28
N ARG A 1172 -15.53 -7.56 -44.29
CA ARG A 1172 -16.96 -7.84 -44.51
C ARG A 1172 -17.71 -6.64 -45.10
N ALA A 1173 -17.44 -5.44 -44.61
CA ALA A 1173 -18.04 -4.21 -45.15
C ALA A 1173 -17.67 -4.00 -46.63
N ARG A 1174 -16.44 -4.38 -47.02
CA ARG A 1174 -15.99 -4.35 -48.41
C ARG A 1174 -16.62 -5.43 -49.30
N THR A 1175 -17.04 -6.58 -48.75
CA THR A 1175 -17.63 -7.69 -49.52
C THR A 1175 -19.15 -7.60 -49.65
N ASP A 1176 -19.87 -7.05 -48.66
CA ASP A 1176 -21.34 -7.18 -48.60
C ASP A 1176 -22.12 -5.99 -49.21
N ASN A 1177 -21.50 -4.87 -49.59
CA ASN A 1177 -22.26 -3.75 -50.17
C ASN A 1177 -21.45 -2.78 -51.09
N PRO A 1178 -21.59 -2.84 -52.43
CA PRO A 1178 -20.93 -1.89 -53.33
C PRO A 1178 -21.53 -0.46 -53.31
N HIS A 1179 -22.67 -0.24 -52.63
CA HIS A 1179 -23.48 0.98 -52.79
C HIS A 1179 -23.52 1.94 -51.59
N ILE A 1180 -22.79 1.70 -50.49
CA ILE A 1180 -22.61 2.74 -49.46
C ILE A 1180 -21.48 3.69 -49.90
N ARG A 1181 -21.72 4.41 -51.01
CA ARG A 1181 -20.97 5.62 -51.41
C ARG A 1181 -21.73 6.91 -51.06
N SER A 1182 -22.92 6.84 -50.46
CA SER A 1182 -23.74 8.01 -50.16
C SER A 1182 -24.07 8.12 -48.68
N GLY A 1183 -23.22 8.83 -47.95
CA GLY A 1183 -23.48 9.11 -46.54
C GLY A 1183 -22.36 9.88 -45.88
N LEU A 1184 -21.83 10.91 -46.55
CA LEU A 1184 -21.15 12.11 -46.02
C LEU A 1184 -20.57 12.87 -47.23
N GLY A 1185 -21.31 13.88 -47.70
CA GLY A 1185 -20.84 15.02 -48.51
C GLY A 1185 -20.06 14.73 -49.80
N THR A 1186 -20.77 14.82 -50.94
CA THR A 1186 -20.25 14.89 -52.34
C THR A 1186 -19.50 13.63 -52.83
N PRO A 1187 -19.94 12.98 -53.93
CA PRO A 1187 -19.18 11.86 -54.48
C PRO A 1187 -17.83 12.41 -55.02
N PRO A 1188 -16.68 11.78 -54.73
CA PRO A 1188 -15.50 12.06 -55.54
C PRO A 1188 -15.84 11.68 -56.98
N PRO A 1189 -15.45 12.49 -57.99
CA PRO A 1189 -15.59 12.06 -59.37
C PRO A 1189 -14.91 10.70 -59.49
N ASP A 1190 -15.63 9.73 -60.04
CA ASP A 1190 -15.13 8.39 -60.29
C ASP A 1190 -13.76 8.53 -60.95
N LEU A 1191 -12.68 8.00 -60.36
CA LEU A 1191 -11.30 8.19 -60.86
C LEU A 1191 -10.98 7.27 -62.05
N LYS A 1192 -11.95 6.44 -62.47
CA LYS A 1192 -11.85 5.57 -63.65
C LYS A 1192 -11.60 6.31 -65.00
N PRO A 1193 -12.01 7.57 -65.23
CA PRO A 1193 -11.67 8.32 -66.44
C PRO A 1193 -10.20 8.77 -66.49
N ILE A 1194 -9.47 8.81 -65.37
CA ILE A 1194 -8.08 9.33 -65.33
C ILE A 1194 -7.06 8.22 -65.64
N SER A 1195 -7.35 6.95 -65.31
CA SER A 1195 -6.54 5.81 -65.78
C SER A 1195 -6.59 5.61 -67.29
N LEU A 1196 -7.60 6.17 -67.98
CA LEU A 1196 -7.70 6.19 -69.45
C LEU A 1196 -6.80 7.26 -70.11
N LEU A 1197 -6.12 8.10 -69.32
CA LEU A 1197 -5.13 9.10 -69.78
C LEU A 1197 -3.69 8.56 -69.76
N ALA A 1198 -3.50 7.29 -69.39
CA ALA A 1198 -2.24 6.58 -69.55
C ALA A 1198 -2.01 6.23 -71.03
N PRO A 1199 -0.81 6.47 -71.59
CA PRO A 1199 -0.51 6.12 -72.97
C PRO A 1199 -0.54 4.60 -73.15
N HIS A 1200 -1.30 4.11 -74.13
CA HIS A 1200 -1.25 2.73 -74.61
C HIS A 1200 0.18 2.42 -75.10
N PRO A 1201 0.89 1.41 -74.56
CA PRO A 1201 2.08 0.89 -75.20
C PRO A 1201 1.62 -0.19 -76.20
N ASP A 1202 1.53 0.18 -77.49
CA ASP A 1202 1.92 -0.66 -78.64
C ASP A 1202 1.31 -0.13 -79.95
N THR A 1203 2.18 0.30 -80.86
CA THR A 1203 2.35 -0.35 -82.17
C THR A 1203 3.70 0.08 -82.74
N GLY A 1204 4.67 -0.81 -82.70
CA GLY A 1204 5.77 -0.77 -83.67
C GLY A 1204 5.22 -1.04 -85.09
N PRO A 1205 5.97 -0.70 -86.16
CA PRO A 1205 5.74 -1.27 -87.47
C PRO A 1205 6.30 -2.71 -87.46
N GLY A 1206 5.42 -3.68 -87.68
CA GLY A 1206 5.76 -5.09 -87.88
C GLY A 1206 4.78 -5.71 -88.86
N VAL A 1207 5.04 -5.48 -90.15
CA VAL A 1207 4.54 -6.32 -91.24
C VAL A 1207 5.35 -7.62 -91.18
N GLY A 1208 4.67 -8.78 -91.23
CA GLY A 1208 5.35 -10.02 -91.57
C GLY A 1208 6.01 -9.86 -92.95
N ARG A 1209 7.29 -10.16 -93.13
CA ARG A 1209 8.15 -11.07 -92.36
C ARG A 1209 9.35 -10.39 -91.74
#